data_AF-A0AAW9PXA5-F1
#
_entry.id   AF-A0AAW9PXA5-F1
#
_cell.length_a   1.000
_cell.length_b   1.000
_cell.length_c   1.000
_cell.angle_alpha   90.00
_cell.angle_beta   90.00
_cell.angle_gamma   90.00
#
_symmetry.space_group_name_H-M   'P 1'
#
loop_
_entity.id
_entity.type
_entity.pdbx_description
1 polymer ?
#
loop_
_entity_poly.entity_id
_entity_poly.type
_entity_poly.pdbx_seq_one_letter_code
_entity_poly.pdbx_strand_id
1 'polypeptide(L)'
;MQNFFLSNYLQPHGLVFDIGAHKGIKTDFYLACGARVVCFEPQSEYAELLAAKYNGNPNVVIIGQGVASEEGILQLSICKEAGVLSTFSERWQKGRFADFYWSDPVEVAVTTLDRAIATFGTPQFCKIDVEGFELEVLKGLSEPIPSLSFEFVKEFPDATQKCIQHLQQLGYQAFNFISGENLEMALPYWVDGNTLLEILQQIEESDFWGDIYAIAPEVPKPLLLTAGENWVLDQLVSDRGVVFDIGANVGAWTQSILYRHPNLQIHLFEPTPVTYQKLLRNLARSFPNCLSAGQLLCHHLAISNQEAILPLYTYSQDSGLNTLYRRSQEVELTYALNPPNQVNVLTTTLDSYCDRTGIHHIHFVKIDVEGAELNVLQGAKSLLQRGSIDYLQFEYGGTYADAGTTLEAVFDLFNQYNYFLFAIQPTGLEWIPVFMPELENYEYSNFLAVNERLSPLLSDEEPQMLDLDDLFQKHQISPRGVIHIGAHEGQELVSYSAMGITPILLIEANPNIFEDLQIYAQSFANRDKITCVNCAISNTNGMANFHITSYDQSSSLLPLKQHREIYPTIEEVAQIEVPLKTLDTLLEELDCNPSLFNILNIDIQGAELLALQGAIKTLACIEAINIEVSYVELYAGGAFVWEIDRFLEQYGFERVATTSPLHPSWGDALYVRCSESRTN
;
A
#
# COMPACT_ATOMS: atom_id res chain seq x y z
N MET A 1 -19.37 -13.71 -16.61
CA MET A 1 -17.91 -13.57 -16.57
C MET A 1 -17.63 -12.12 -16.93
N GLN A 2 -17.24 -11.30 -15.95
CA GLN A 2 -17.27 -9.84 -16.03
C GLN A 2 -15.93 -9.30 -16.56
N ASN A 3 -15.98 -8.36 -17.51
CA ASN A 3 -14.82 -7.50 -17.84
C ASN A 3 -14.54 -6.61 -16.61
N PHE A 4 -13.55 -7.02 -15.81
CA PHE A 4 -13.27 -6.47 -14.47
C PHE A 4 -12.97 -4.97 -14.51
N PHE A 5 -12.41 -4.49 -15.63
CA PHE A 5 -12.14 -3.08 -15.84
C PHE A 5 -13.44 -2.29 -16.03
N LEU A 6 -14.24 -2.61 -17.06
CA LEU A 6 -15.43 -1.80 -17.40
C LEU A 6 -16.50 -1.82 -16.29
N SER A 7 -16.57 -2.86 -15.47
CA SER A 7 -17.48 -2.90 -14.31
C SER A 7 -17.14 -1.90 -13.21
N ASN A 8 -15.88 -1.49 -13.09
CA ASN A 8 -15.44 -0.50 -12.09
C ASN A 8 -15.61 0.94 -12.58
N TYR A 9 -15.68 1.14 -13.90
CA TYR A 9 -15.83 2.47 -14.49
C TYR A 9 -17.26 2.78 -14.89
N LEU A 10 -18.08 1.80 -15.30
CA LEU A 10 -19.48 2.03 -15.65
C LEU A 10 -20.33 2.16 -14.38
N GLN A 11 -20.87 3.35 -14.14
CA GLN A 11 -21.82 3.57 -13.05
C GLN A 11 -23.17 2.92 -13.42
N PRO A 12 -23.93 2.39 -12.44
CA PRO A 12 -25.31 2.00 -12.68
C PRO A 12 -26.10 3.15 -13.33
N HIS A 13 -26.79 2.87 -14.42
CA HIS A 13 -27.50 3.84 -15.28
C HIS A 13 -26.64 4.81 -16.10
N GLY A 14 -25.31 4.62 -16.12
CA GLY A 14 -24.40 5.36 -17.00
C GLY A 14 -24.74 5.15 -18.48
N LEU A 15 -24.55 6.19 -19.29
CA LEU A 15 -24.79 6.13 -20.74
C LEU A 15 -23.56 5.55 -21.47
N VAL A 16 -23.77 4.59 -22.35
CA VAL A 16 -22.74 3.96 -23.18
C VAL A 16 -23.11 4.11 -24.65
N PHE A 17 -22.15 4.51 -25.47
CA PHE A 17 -22.27 4.41 -26.93
C PHE A 17 -21.53 3.15 -27.40
N ASP A 18 -22.22 2.28 -28.13
CA ASP A 18 -21.68 1.07 -28.74
C ASP A 18 -21.67 1.26 -30.26
N ILE A 19 -20.53 1.74 -30.79
CA ILE A 19 -20.34 2.04 -32.21
C ILE A 19 -19.83 0.78 -32.91
N GLY A 20 -20.60 0.28 -33.88
CA GLY A 20 -20.37 -1.05 -34.47
C GLY A 20 -20.89 -2.16 -33.54
N ALA A 21 -22.16 -2.05 -33.15
CA ALA A 21 -22.75 -2.95 -32.14
C ALA A 21 -22.96 -4.39 -32.65
N HIS A 22 -23.06 -4.60 -33.97
CA HIS A 22 -23.23 -5.89 -34.62
C HIS A 22 -24.36 -6.74 -34.02
N LYS A 23 -24.06 -7.92 -33.45
CA LYS A 23 -25.03 -8.79 -32.75
C LYS A 23 -25.30 -8.40 -31.29
N GLY A 24 -24.67 -7.34 -30.80
CA GLY A 24 -24.87 -6.79 -29.46
C GLY A 24 -24.20 -7.60 -28.34
N ILE A 25 -23.06 -8.25 -28.62
CA ILE A 25 -22.34 -9.02 -27.59
C ILE A 25 -21.80 -8.10 -26.49
N LYS A 26 -21.15 -6.98 -26.85
CA LYS A 26 -20.69 -5.98 -25.89
C LYS A 26 -21.86 -5.21 -25.26
N THR A 27 -22.91 -4.92 -26.04
CA THR A 27 -24.17 -4.38 -25.52
C THR A 27 -24.75 -5.22 -24.37
N ASP A 28 -24.81 -6.55 -24.49
CA ASP A 28 -25.29 -7.43 -23.40
C ASP A 28 -24.47 -7.27 -22.12
N PHE A 29 -23.14 -7.13 -22.27
CA PHE A 29 -22.25 -6.90 -21.15
C PHE A 29 -22.51 -5.54 -20.47
N TYR A 30 -22.65 -4.46 -21.23
CA TYR A 30 -22.96 -3.13 -20.67
C TYR A 30 -24.30 -3.11 -19.93
N LEU A 31 -25.31 -3.80 -20.46
CA LEU A 31 -26.60 -3.93 -19.79
C LEU A 31 -26.52 -4.74 -18.50
N ALA A 32 -25.68 -5.78 -18.45
CA ALA A 32 -25.43 -6.54 -17.23
C ALA A 32 -24.76 -5.69 -16.13
N CYS A 33 -23.99 -4.65 -16.51
CA CYS A 33 -23.46 -3.63 -15.61
C CYS A 33 -24.49 -2.55 -15.22
N GLY A 34 -25.74 -2.64 -15.72
CA GLY A 34 -26.81 -1.68 -15.41
C GLY A 34 -26.78 -0.40 -16.24
N ALA A 35 -25.98 -0.35 -17.32
CA ALA A 35 -25.87 0.83 -18.18
C ALA A 35 -27.09 1.04 -19.09
N ARG A 36 -27.23 2.26 -19.61
CA ARG A 36 -28.07 2.58 -20.76
C ARG A 36 -27.21 2.62 -22.00
N VAL A 37 -27.60 1.93 -23.08
CA VAL A 37 -26.77 1.76 -24.28
C VAL A 37 -27.46 2.36 -25.50
N VAL A 38 -26.71 3.15 -26.28
CA VAL A 38 -27.10 3.56 -27.63
C VAL A 38 -26.21 2.82 -28.61
N CYS A 39 -26.80 1.89 -29.35
CA CYS A 39 -26.13 1.06 -30.33
C CYS A 39 -26.20 1.71 -31.71
N PHE A 40 -25.06 1.90 -32.36
CA PHE A 40 -24.97 2.35 -33.74
C PHE A 40 -24.55 1.17 -34.62
N GLU A 41 -25.42 0.79 -35.56
CA GLU A 41 -25.20 -0.33 -36.47
C GLU A 41 -25.68 0.02 -37.89
N PRO A 42 -24.77 0.26 -38.84
CA PRO A 42 -25.13 0.67 -40.21
C PRO A 42 -25.73 -0.45 -41.07
N GLN A 43 -25.47 -1.72 -40.76
CA GLN A 43 -26.02 -2.85 -41.52
C GLN A 43 -27.46 -3.12 -41.11
N SER A 44 -28.40 -2.89 -42.04
CA SER A 44 -29.84 -3.06 -41.80
C SER A 44 -30.22 -4.42 -41.18
N GLU A 45 -29.61 -5.52 -41.64
CA GLU A 45 -29.84 -6.87 -41.09
C GLU A 45 -29.48 -6.96 -39.60
N TYR A 46 -28.35 -6.38 -39.19
CA TYR A 46 -27.92 -6.39 -37.79
C TYR A 46 -28.68 -5.38 -36.94
N ALA A 47 -29.03 -4.21 -37.48
CA ALA A 47 -29.88 -3.24 -36.82
C ALA A 47 -31.28 -3.82 -36.52
N GLU A 48 -31.87 -4.56 -37.46
CA GLU A 48 -33.13 -5.29 -37.27
C GLU A 48 -32.99 -6.41 -36.23
N LEU A 49 -31.87 -7.15 -36.25
CA LEU A 49 -31.57 -8.17 -35.25
C LEU A 49 -31.46 -7.58 -33.85
N LEU A 50 -30.74 -6.47 -33.69
CA LEU A 50 -30.62 -5.75 -32.41
C LEU A 50 -31.98 -5.24 -31.94
N ALA A 51 -32.78 -4.65 -32.82
CA ALA A 51 -34.13 -4.17 -32.51
C ALA A 51 -35.04 -5.32 -32.04
N ALA A 52 -34.96 -6.49 -32.67
CA ALA A 52 -35.68 -7.68 -32.24
C ALA A 52 -35.17 -8.21 -30.89
N LYS A 53 -33.84 -8.28 -30.71
CA LYS A 53 -33.17 -8.79 -29.50
C LYS A 53 -33.50 -7.96 -28.26
N TYR A 54 -33.49 -6.64 -28.38
CA TYR A 54 -33.70 -5.70 -27.27
C TYR A 54 -35.11 -5.11 -27.23
N ASN A 55 -36.07 -5.70 -27.95
CA ASN A 55 -37.44 -5.22 -28.01
C ASN A 55 -38.06 -5.10 -26.60
N GLY A 56 -38.54 -3.91 -26.26
CA GLY A 56 -39.14 -3.60 -24.96
C GLY A 56 -38.14 -3.33 -23.83
N ASN A 57 -36.83 -3.34 -24.07
CA ASN A 57 -35.84 -2.92 -23.07
C ASN A 57 -35.70 -1.38 -23.07
N PRO A 58 -36.09 -0.67 -22.00
CA PRO A 58 -36.04 0.79 -21.95
C PRO A 58 -34.62 1.36 -21.88
N ASN A 59 -33.61 0.52 -21.61
CA ASN A 59 -32.22 0.91 -21.49
C ASN A 59 -31.44 0.81 -22.80
N VAL A 60 -32.06 0.41 -23.92
CA VAL A 60 -31.39 0.24 -25.21
C VAL A 60 -32.05 1.11 -26.28
N VAL A 61 -31.24 1.85 -27.03
CA VAL A 61 -31.66 2.58 -28.23
C VAL A 61 -30.84 2.07 -29.41
N ILE A 62 -31.51 1.67 -30.49
CA ILE A 62 -30.84 1.19 -31.71
C ILE A 62 -30.92 2.26 -32.79
N ILE A 63 -29.78 2.64 -33.35
CA ILE A 63 -29.62 3.61 -34.43
C ILE A 63 -29.04 2.90 -35.65
N GLY A 64 -29.85 2.76 -36.70
CA GLY A 64 -29.47 2.17 -37.98
C GLY A 64 -28.60 3.08 -38.85
N GLN A 65 -27.57 3.70 -38.28
CA GLN A 65 -26.66 4.64 -38.94
C GLN A 65 -25.21 4.29 -38.60
N GLY A 66 -24.29 4.63 -39.51
CA GLY A 66 -22.86 4.65 -39.19
C GLY A 66 -22.48 5.92 -38.43
N VAL A 67 -21.27 5.94 -37.88
CA VAL A 67 -20.68 7.15 -37.29
C VAL A 67 -19.42 7.53 -38.06
N ALA A 68 -19.23 8.83 -38.31
CA ALA A 68 -18.16 9.38 -39.13
C ALA A 68 -17.76 10.79 -38.68
N SER A 69 -16.85 11.42 -39.43
CA SER A 69 -16.35 12.77 -39.16
C SER A 69 -17.33 13.88 -39.53
N GLU A 70 -18.30 13.60 -40.42
CA GLU A 70 -19.38 14.50 -40.81
C GLU A 70 -20.70 13.75 -41.04
N GLU A 71 -21.83 14.43 -40.88
CA GLU A 71 -23.16 13.86 -41.20
C GLU A 71 -23.31 13.73 -42.72
N GLY A 72 -23.86 12.61 -43.20
CA GLY A 72 -23.99 12.40 -44.63
C GLY A 72 -24.44 10.99 -45.03
N ILE A 73 -24.08 10.61 -46.25
CA ILE A 73 -24.30 9.25 -46.79
C ILE A 73 -22.94 8.72 -47.24
N LEU A 74 -22.55 7.56 -46.74
CA LEU A 74 -21.32 6.86 -47.11
C LEU A 74 -21.63 5.49 -47.69
N GLN A 75 -20.66 4.94 -48.42
CA GLN A 75 -20.75 3.61 -49.05
C GLN A 75 -20.14 2.57 -48.11
N LEU A 76 -20.98 1.70 -47.54
CA LEU A 76 -20.55 0.60 -46.68
C LEU A 76 -20.26 -0.64 -47.54
N SER A 77 -19.04 -1.18 -47.47
CA SER A 77 -18.72 -2.47 -48.10
C SER A 77 -19.07 -3.63 -47.17
N ILE A 78 -19.94 -4.54 -47.63
CA ILE A 78 -20.40 -5.68 -46.83
C ILE A 78 -19.57 -6.92 -47.16
N CYS A 79 -18.96 -7.53 -46.14
CA CYS A 79 -18.33 -8.84 -46.27
C CYS A 79 -19.38 -9.93 -45.99
N LYS A 80 -19.81 -10.69 -47.02
CA LYS A 80 -20.87 -11.70 -46.81
C LYS A 80 -20.36 -12.96 -46.10
N GLU A 81 -19.05 -13.23 -46.18
CA GLU A 81 -18.43 -14.37 -45.51
C GLU A 81 -18.23 -14.13 -44.01
N ALA A 82 -18.02 -12.87 -43.61
CA ALA A 82 -17.86 -12.47 -42.21
C ALA A 82 -18.42 -11.06 -42.01
N GLY A 83 -19.73 -10.94 -41.73
CA GLY A 83 -20.41 -9.65 -41.65
C GLY A 83 -19.91 -8.69 -40.55
N VAL A 84 -19.10 -9.19 -39.60
CA VAL A 84 -18.39 -8.34 -38.61
C VAL A 84 -17.38 -7.44 -39.30
N LEU A 85 -16.68 -7.92 -40.34
CA LEU A 85 -15.62 -7.20 -41.07
C LEU A 85 -16.14 -6.09 -42.01
N SER A 86 -17.46 -5.84 -42.07
CA SER A 86 -18.04 -4.87 -43.00
C SER A 86 -17.68 -3.45 -42.57
N THR A 87 -17.18 -2.62 -43.49
CA THR A 87 -16.53 -1.34 -43.14
C THR A 87 -16.75 -0.27 -44.21
N PHE A 88 -16.62 1.01 -43.81
CA PHE A 88 -16.53 2.15 -44.72
C PHE A 88 -15.09 2.34 -45.27
N SER A 89 -14.14 1.54 -44.79
CA SER A 89 -12.73 1.61 -45.16
C SER A 89 -12.37 0.60 -46.25
N GLU A 90 -11.46 0.95 -47.16
CA GLU A 90 -10.89 -0.01 -48.11
C GLU A 90 -9.83 -0.94 -47.47
N ARG A 91 -9.57 -0.79 -46.16
CA ARG A 91 -8.47 -1.44 -45.42
C ARG A 91 -8.46 -2.96 -45.55
N TRP A 92 -9.59 -3.62 -45.27
CA TRP A 92 -9.68 -5.08 -45.31
C TRP A 92 -9.75 -5.65 -46.73
N GLN A 93 -10.13 -4.85 -47.71
CA GLN A 93 -10.09 -5.22 -49.14
C GLN A 93 -8.66 -5.30 -49.69
N LYS A 94 -7.66 -4.79 -48.94
CA LYS A 94 -6.24 -4.79 -49.33
C LYS A 94 -5.33 -5.52 -48.34
N GLY A 95 -5.88 -6.01 -47.22
CA GLY A 95 -5.15 -6.73 -46.16
C GLY A 95 -5.36 -8.25 -46.20
N ARG A 96 -5.19 -8.92 -45.06
CA ARG A 96 -5.33 -10.39 -44.92
C ARG A 96 -6.69 -11.00 -45.34
N PHE A 97 -7.73 -10.19 -45.51
CA PHE A 97 -9.08 -10.63 -45.93
C PHE A 97 -9.46 -10.19 -47.36
N ALA A 98 -8.47 -9.83 -48.18
CA ALA A 98 -8.72 -9.43 -49.57
C ALA A 98 -9.41 -10.52 -50.42
N ASP A 99 -9.22 -11.80 -50.06
CA ASP A 99 -9.80 -12.94 -50.78
C ASP A 99 -11.26 -13.27 -50.39
N PHE A 100 -11.85 -12.57 -49.41
CA PHE A 100 -13.23 -12.80 -48.97
C PHE A 100 -14.23 -12.20 -49.98
N TYR A 101 -15.45 -12.75 -50.04
CA TYR A 101 -16.51 -12.17 -50.87
C TYR A 101 -17.11 -10.88 -50.27
N TRP A 102 -16.73 -9.76 -50.87
CA TRP A 102 -17.30 -8.43 -50.63
C TRP A 102 -18.42 -8.13 -51.65
N SER A 103 -19.58 -7.68 -51.18
CA SER A 103 -20.68 -7.28 -52.07
C SER A 103 -20.48 -5.88 -52.65
N ASP A 104 -21.35 -5.50 -53.59
CA ASP A 104 -21.49 -4.09 -53.98
C ASP A 104 -21.75 -3.22 -52.73
N PRO A 105 -21.09 -2.05 -52.61
CA PRO A 105 -21.30 -1.15 -51.47
C PRO A 105 -22.75 -0.68 -51.38
N VAL A 106 -23.23 -0.49 -50.16
CA VAL A 106 -24.58 0.02 -49.89
C VAL A 106 -24.51 1.44 -49.33
N GLU A 107 -25.44 2.30 -49.74
CA GLU A 107 -25.57 3.65 -49.19
C GLU A 107 -26.14 3.59 -47.78
N VAL A 108 -25.39 4.11 -46.81
CA VAL A 108 -25.79 4.19 -45.42
C VAL A 108 -25.67 5.62 -44.91
N ALA A 109 -26.69 6.09 -44.20
CA ALA A 109 -26.64 7.36 -43.50
C ALA A 109 -25.62 7.30 -42.36
N VAL A 110 -24.83 8.35 -42.21
CA VAL A 110 -23.86 8.50 -41.12
C VAL A 110 -24.12 9.76 -40.32
N THR A 111 -23.81 9.69 -39.03
CA THR A 111 -23.87 10.81 -38.07
C THR A 111 -22.49 11.04 -37.44
N THR A 112 -22.34 12.06 -36.59
CA THR A 112 -21.10 12.30 -35.82
C THR A 112 -21.28 11.95 -34.34
N LEU A 113 -20.17 11.73 -33.63
CA LEU A 113 -20.21 11.55 -32.17
C LEU A 113 -20.77 12.79 -31.48
N ASP A 114 -20.41 14.00 -31.92
CA ASP A 114 -20.98 15.24 -31.40
C ASP A 114 -22.50 15.31 -31.56
N ARG A 115 -23.01 14.89 -32.73
CA ARG A 115 -24.46 14.86 -32.99
C ARG A 115 -25.16 13.84 -32.10
N ALA A 116 -24.55 12.68 -31.89
CA ALA A 116 -25.03 11.66 -30.97
C ALA A 116 -25.04 12.18 -29.52
N ILE A 117 -23.97 12.83 -29.07
CA ILE A 117 -23.86 13.45 -27.74
C ILE A 117 -24.95 14.51 -27.54
N ALA A 118 -25.16 15.39 -28.52
CA ALA A 118 -26.21 16.40 -28.48
C ALA A 118 -27.63 15.81 -28.39
N THR A 119 -27.82 14.59 -28.90
CA THR A 119 -29.14 13.93 -28.94
C THR A 119 -29.41 13.07 -27.69
N PHE A 120 -28.42 12.30 -27.25
CA PHE A 120 -28.58 11.28 -26.21
C PHE A 120 -27.94 11.66 -24.87
N GLY A 121 -27.11 12.70 -24.86
CA GLY A 121 -26.27 13.10 -23.74
C GLY A 121 -24.83 12.60 -23.86
N THR A 122 -23.94 13.12 -23.02
CA THR A 122 -22.53 12.70 -22.97
C THR A 122 -22.43 11.27 -22.43
N PRO A 123 -21.88 10.32 -23.20
CA PRO A 123 -21.67 8.96 -22.72
C PRO A 123 -20.57 8.96 -21.66
N GLN A 124 -20.72 8.09 -20.67
CA GLN A 124 -19.64 7.77 -19.74
C GLN A 124 -18.54 6.94 -20.42
N PHE A 125 -18.93 6.09 -21.38
CA PHE A 125 -18.01 5.26 -22.14
C PHE A 125 -18.48 5.12 -23.60
N CYS A 126 -17.54 5.18 -24.54
CA CYS A 126 -17.81 4.94 -25.96
C CYS A 126 -16.92 3.81 -26.48
N LYS A 127 -17.51 2.72 -26.96
CA LYS A 127 -16.79 1.64 -27.67
C LYS A 127 -16.83 1.92 -29.16
N ILE A 128 -15.67 1.89 -29.82
CA ILE A 128 -15.52 2.15 -31.26
C ILE A 128 -14.86 0.94 -31.91
N ASP A 129 -15.60 0.24 -32.74
CA ASP A 129 -15.11 -0.98 -33.40
C ASP A 129 -15.85 -1.06 -34.73
N VAL A 130 -15.23 -0.43 -35.72
CA VAL A 130 -15.80 -0.15 -37.04
C VAL A 130 -14.86 -0.62 -38.14
N GLU A 131 -14.00 -1.57 -37.81
CA GLU A 131 -13.21 -2.36 -38.73
C GLU A 131 -12.36 -1.49 -39.67
N GLY A 132 -11.56 -0.60 -39.09
CA GLY A 132 -10.60 0.22 -39.80
C GLY A 132 -11.06 1.63 -40.17
N PHE A 133 -12.17 2.09 -39.58
CA PHE A 133 -12.71 3.43 -39.77
C PHE A 133 -12.67 4.28 -38.47
N GLU A 134 -11.91 3.83 -37.47
CA GLU A 134 -11.88 4.39 -36.10
C GLU A 134 -11.50 5.87 -36.10
N LEU A 135 -10.48 6.26 -36.87
CA LEU A 135 -10.01 7.65 -36.94
C LEU A 135 -11.10 8.61 -37.42
N GLU A 136 -11.91 8.20 -38.40
CA GLU A 136 -12.99 9.05 -38.91
C GLU A 136 -14.14 9.18 -37.91
N VAL A 137 -14.44 8.12 -37.15
CA VAL A 137 -15.36 8.21 -36.00
C VAL A 137 -14.83 9.20 -34.97
N LEU A 138 -13.55 9.08 -34.59
CA LEU A 138 -12.89 9.95 -33.60
C LEU A 138 -12.82 11.42 -34.03
N LYS A 139 -12.66 11.70 -35.33
CA LYS A 139 -12.73 13.07 -35.87
C LYS A 139 -14.11 13.71 -35.75
N GLY A 140 -15.16 12.91 -35.62
CA GLY A 140 -16.52 13.37 -35.36
C GLY A 140 -16.79 13.77 -33.90
N LEU A 141 -15.75 13.75 -33.05
CA LEU A 141 -15.78 14.16 -31.64
C LEU A 141 -14.96 15.44 -31.46
N SER A 142 -15.59 16.52 -30.99
CA SER A 142 -14.92 17.82 -30.77
C SER A 142 -14.50 18.07 -29.32
N GLU A 143 -15.15 17.43 -28.35
CA GLU A 143 -14.83 17.53 -26.92
C GLU A 143 -14.56 16.15 -26.31
N PRO A 144 -13.62 16.02 -25.36
CA PRO A 144 -13.32 14.72 -24.76
C PRO A 144 -14.51 14.21 -23.93
N ILE A 145 -14.85 12.94 -24.12
CA ILE A 145 -15.76 12.18 -23.25
C ILE A 145 -14.97 11.41 -22.18
N PRO A 146 -15.55 11.09 -21.01
CA PRO A 146 -14.85 10.52 -19.86
C PRO A 146 -13.90 9.34 -20.19
N SER A 147 -14.37 8.38 -20.98
CA SER A 147 -13.51 7.31 -21.51
C SER A 147 -14.05 6.74 -22.81
N LEU A 148 -13.15 6.13 -23.58
CA LEU A 148 -13.50 5.40 -24.81
C LEU A 148 -12.54 4.25 -25.06
N SER A 149 -12.95 3.32 -25.91
CA SER A 149 -12.06 2.32 -26.51
C SER A 149 -12.17 2.33 -28.03
N PHE A 150 -11.09 1.98 -28.70
CA PHE A 150 -11.11 1.72 -30.13
C PHE A 150 -10.28 0.49 -30.50
N GLU A 151 -10.76 -0.26 -31.50
CA GLU A 151 -10.04 -1.43 -32.00
C GLU A 151 -8.72 -1.01 -32.67
N PHE A 152 -7.66 -1.80 -32.45
CA PHE A 152 -6.42 -1.68 -33.20
C PHE A 152 -5.91 -3.04 -33.67
N VAL A 153 -5.19 -3.02 -34.78
CA VAL A 153 -4.52 -4.20 -35.33
C VAL A 153 -3.11 -3.79 -35.72
N LYS A 154 -2.11 -4.55 -35.27
CA LYS A 154 -0.70 -4.25 -35.46
C LYS A 154 -0.26 -4.24 -36.92
N GLU A 155 -0.98 -4.94 -37.79
CA GLU A 155 -0.78 -4.91 -39.25
C GLU A 155 -0.87 -3.48 -39.83
N PHE A 156 -1.53 -2.54 -39.13
CA PHE A 156 -1.75 -1.16 -39.58
C PHE A 156 -1.33 -0.12 -38.52
N PRO A 157 -0.04 -0.01 -38.18
CA PRO A 157 0.44 0.83 -37.08
C PRO A 157 0.19 2.32 -37.33
N ASP A 158 0.24 2.77 -38.59
CA ASP A 158 -0.04 4.16 -38.98
C ASP A 158 -1.47 4.61 -38.63
N ALA A 159 -2.44 3.69 -38.67
CA ALA A 159 -3.83 3.99 -38.32
C ALA A 159 -3.96 4.19 -36.80
N THR A 160 -3.42 3.25 -36.02
CA THR A 160 -3.37 3.32 -34.55
C THR A 160 -2.69 4.60 -34.07
N GLN A 161 -1.53 4.93 -34.65
CA GLN A 161 -0.79 6.15 -34.32
C GLN A 161 -1.62 7.41 -34.54
N LYS A 162 -2.35 7.51 -35.67
CA LYS A 162 -3.21 8.66 -35.94
C LYS A 162 -4.37 8.77 -34.96
N CYS A 163 -4.96 7.66 -34.55
CA CYS A 163 -6.02 7.65 -33.53
C CYS A 163 -5.48 8.17 -32.18
N ILE A 164 -4.34 7.67 -31.71
CA ILE A 164 -3.71 8.12 -30.45
C ILE A 164 -3.36 9.61 -30.53
N GLN A 165 -2.75 10.06 -31.64
CA GLN A 165 -2.40 11.48 -31.82
C GLN A 165 -3.63 12.39 -31.84
N HIS A 166 -4.72 11.97 -32.49
CA HIS A 166 -5.97 12.72 -32.50
C HIS A 166 -6.58 12.81 -31.10
N LEU A 167 -6.58 11.71 -30.34
CA LEU A 167 -7.04 11.70 -28.95
C LEU A 167 -6.16 12.59 -28.05
N GLN A 168 -4.84 12.58 -28.22
CA GLN A 168 -3.94 13.49 -27.51
C GLN A 168 -4.26 14.96 -27.81
N GLN A 169 -4.60 15.30 -29.06
CA GLN A 169 -5.02 16.66 -29.43
C GLN A 169 -6.35 17.07 -28.78
N LEU A 170 -7.26 16.12 -28.55
CA LEU A 170 -8.49 16.32 -27.77
C LEU A 170 -8.25 16.36 -26.25
N GLY A 171 -7.03 16.11 -25.79
CA GLY A 171 -6.63 16.23 -24.39
C GLY A 171 -6.55 14.91 -23.62
N TYR A 172 -6.71 13.75 -24.27
CA TYR A 172 -6.49 12.44 -23.62
C TYR A 172 -5.01 12.24 -23.29
N GLN A 173 -4.73 11.84 -22.04
CA GLN A 173 -3.35 11.71 -21.53
C GLN A 173 -3.01 10.31 -21.02
N ALA A 174 -4.01 9.46 -20.78
CA ALA A 174 -3.83 8.13 -20.21
C ALA A 174 -4.42 7.07 -21.12
N PHE A 175 -3.60 6.07 -21.48
CA PHE A 175 -3.94 4.97 -22.36
C PHE A 175 -3.56 3.61 -21.77
N ASN A 176 -4.29 2.58 -22.16
CA ASN A 176 -3.99 1.17 -21.88
C ASN A 176 -4.59 0.33 -23.02
N PHE A 177 -4.37 -0.98 -23.07
CA PHE A 177 -4.96 -1.85 -24.08
C PHE A 177 -5.26 -3.23 -23.53
N ILE A 178 -6.14 -3.96 -24.21
CA ILE A 178 -6.32 -5.41 -24.00
C ILE A 178 -5.81 -6.16 -25.23
N SER A 179 -5.44 -7.42 -25.05
CA SER A 179 -5.09 -8.32 -26.16
C SER A 179 -6.30 -9.16 -26.55
N GLY A 180 -6.70 -9.11 -27.83
CA GLY A 180 -7.88 -9.80 -28.34
C GLY A 180 -9.13 -9.54 -27.50
N GLU A 181 -9.79 -10.62 -27.07
CA GLU A 181 -10.98 -10.56 -26.21
C GLU A 181 -10.67 -10.72 -24.71
N ASN A 182 -9.41 -10.56 -24.29
CA ASN A 182 -9.06 -10.67 -22.88
C ASN A 182 -9.82 -9.63 -22.05
N LEU A 183 -10.22 -10.03 -20.84
CA LEU A 183 -11.00 -9.20 -19.92
C LEU A 183 -10.14 -8.33 -18.99
N GLU A 184 -8.83 -8.40 -19.16
CA GLU A 184 -7.82 -7.75 -18.33
C GLU A 184 -6.95 -6.82 -19.18
N MET A 185 -6.58 -5.68 -18.60
CA MET A 185 -5.64 -4.75 -19.21
C MET A 185 -4.27 -5.40 -19.34
N ALA A 186 -3.64 -5.19 -20.49
CA ALA A 186 -2.31 -5.71 -20.80
C ALA A 186 -1.23 -5.00 -19.97
N LEU A 187 -1.43 -3.73 -19.61
CA LEU A 187 -0.52 -2.98 -18.75
C LEU A 187 -1.09 -2.88 -17.33
N PRO A 188 -0.25 -3.09 -16.29
CA PRO A 188 -0.67 -2.94 -14.91
C PRO A 188 -0.96 -1.49 -14.51
N TYR A 189 -0.57 -0.52 -15.35
CA TYR A 189 -0.79 0.91 -15.17
C TYR A 189 -1.13 1.58 -16.51
N TRP A 190 -1.75 2.76 -16.45
CA TRP A 190 -1.99 3.59 -17.63
C TRP A 190 -0.71 4.32 -18.02
N VAL A 191 -0.51 4.56 -19.32
CA VAL A 191 0.68 5.22 -19.86
C VAL A 191 0.27 6.36 -20.78
N ASP A 192 1.18 7.28 -21.10
CA ASP A 192 0.90 8.27 -22.14
C ASP A 192 0.91 7.64 -23.54
N GLY A 193 0.36 8.37 -24.52
CA GLY A 193 0.18 7.87 -25.88
C GLY A 193 1.49 7.53 -26.60
N ASN A 194 2.59 8.21 -26.31
CA ASN A 194 3.87 7.92 -26.96
C ASN A 194 4.46 6.63 -26.39
N THR A 195 4.44 6.45 -25.07
CA THR A 195 4.86 5.21 -24.42
C THR A 195 4.00 4.02 -24.88
N LEU A 196 2.68 4.19 -25.00
CA LEU A 196 1.84 3.12 -25.56
C LEU A 196 2.30 2.73 -26.97
N LEU A 197 2.60 3.69 -27.84
CA LEU A 197 3.07 3.41 -29.20
C LEU A 197 4.40 2.64 -29.21
N GLU A 198 5.34 3.00 -28.33
CA GLU A 198 6.61 2.27 -28.18
C GLU A 198 6.39 0.82 -27.73
N ILE A 199 5.49 0.60 -26.77
CA ILE A 199 5.14 -0.75 -26.29
C ILE A 199 4.51 -1.57 -27.43
N LEU A 200 3.54 -1.00 -28.16
CA LEU A 200 2.88 -1.70 -29.27
C LEU A 200 3.85 -2.05 -30.41
N GLN A 201 4.91 -1.26 -30.61
CA GLN A 201 5.97 -1.56 -31.59
C GLN A 201 6.86 -2.74 -31.18
N GLN A 202 6.99 -3.02 -29.88
CA GLN A 202 7.84 -4.10 -29.35
C GLN A 202 7.18 -5.49 -29.39
N ILE A 203 5.85 -5.55 -29.52
CA ILE A 203 5.14 -6.82 -29.73
C ILE A 203 5.75 -7.51 -30.97
N GLU A 204 5.88 -8.84 -31.01
CA GLU A 204 6.50 -9.54 -32.15
C GLU A 204 5.45 -10.04 -33.16
N GLU A 205 4.29 -10.49 -32.67
CA GLU A 205 3.21 -11.10 -33.46
C GLU A 205 2.59 -10.08 -34.42
N SER A 206 2.66 -10.30 -35.73
CA SER A 206 2.17 -9.35 -36.74
C SER A 206 0.65 -9.32 -36.87
N ASP A 207 -0.04 -10.37 -36.43
CA ASP A 207 -1.48 -10.51 -36.39
C ASP A 207 -2.12 -10.05 -35.07
N PHE A 208 -1.33 -9.48 -34.17
CA PHE A 208 -1.78 -8.96 -32.89
C PHE A 208 -2.88 -7.89 -33.05
N TRP A 209 -3.93 -8.01 -32.25
CA TRP A 209 -5.08 -7.11 -32.24
C TRP A 209 -5.67 -6.99 -30.83
N GLY A 210 -6.50 -5.97 -30.62
CA GLY A 210 -7.24 -5.76 -29.38
C GLY A 210 -7.89 -4.39 -29.34
N ASP A 211 -8.31 -3.95 -28.15
CA ASP A 211 -8.87 -2.61 -27.93
C ASP A 211 -7.87 -1.73 -27.16
N ILE A 212 -7.61 -0.52 -27.66
CA ILE A 212 -6.95 0.54 -26.89
C ILE A 212 -8.02 1.33 -26.16
N TYR A 213 -7.76 1.63 -24.90
CA TYR A 213 -8.60 2.45 -24.05
C TYR A 213 -7.93 3.80 -23.79
N ALA A 214 -8.73 4.86 -23.70
CA ALA A 214 -8.29 6.21 -23.40
C ALA A 214 -9.19 6.87 -22.34
N ILE A 215 -8.61 7.62 -21.41
CA ILE A 215 -9.32 8.34 -20.34
C ILE A 215 -9.07 9.86 -20.45
N ALA A 216 -10.16 10.63 -20.32
CA ALA A 216 -10.14 12.09 -20.42
C ALA A 216 -9.59 12.77 -19.14
N PRO A 217 -9.07 14.01 -19.24
CA PRO A 217 -8.38 14.70 -18.15
C PRO A 217 -9.29 15.20 -17.01
N GLU A 218 -10.60 15.31 -17.24
CA GLU A 218 -11.59 15.76 -16.24
C GLU A 218 -12.21 14.63 -15.42
N VAL A 219 -12.07 13.38 -15.86
CA VAL A 219 -12.14 12.25 -14.92
C VAL A 219 -10.97 12.49 -13.97
N PRO A 220 -11.16 12.44 -12.63
CA PRO A 220 -10.04 12.63 -11.71
C PRO A 220 -8.91 11.78 -12.26
N LYS A 221 -7.80 12.43 -12.66
CA LYS A 221 -6.59 11.70 -12.99
C LYS A 221 -6.52 10.65 -11.87
N PRO A 222 -6.51 9.34 -12.16
CA PRO A 222 -5.67 8.53 -11.30
C PRO A 222 -4.36 9.30 -11.39
N LEU A 223 -3.95 10.00 -10.33
CA LEU A 223 -2.56 10.42 -10.22
C LEU A 223 -1.83 9.15 -10.58
N LEU A 224 -1.23 9.16 -11.76
CA LEU A 224 -0.59 7.99 -12.34
C LEU A 224 0.55 7.75 -11.39
N LEU A 225 0.29 6.89 -10.41
CA LEU A 225 1.32 6.38 -9.56
C LEU A 225 2.39 5.89 -10.50
N THR A 226 3.62 6.30 -10.25
CA THR A 226 4.72 5.79 -11.05
C THR A 226 4.71 4.26 -10.96
N ALA A 227 5.32 3.57 -11.93
CA ALA A 227 5.43 2.11 -11.87
C ALA A 227 6.02 1.65 -10.52
N GLY A 228 6.95 2.43 -9.96
CA GLY A 228 7.57 2.17 -8.67
C GLY A 228 6.64 2.38 -7.47
N GLU A 229 5.80 3.43 -7.47
CA GLU A 229 4.80 3.62 -6.42
C GLU A 229 3.77 2.47 -6.41
N ASN A 230 3.32 2.02 -7.59
CA ASN A 230 2.46 0.84 -7.66
C ASN A 230 3.16 -0.39 -7.10
N TRP A 231 4.43 -0.61 -7.46
CA TRP A 231 5.22 -1.71 -6.91
C TRP A 231 5.28 -1.66 -5.38
N VAL A 232 5.51 -0.47 -4.79
CA VAL A 232 5.52 -0.29 -3.32
C VAL A 232 4.18 -0.67 -2.71
N LEU A 233 3.07 -0.21 -3.29
CA LEU A 233 1.73 -0.57 -2.81
C LEU A 233 1.47 -2.07 -2.91
N ASP A 234 1.86 -2.70 -4.01
CA ASP A 234 1.64 -4.13 -4.25
C ASP A 234 2.50 -5.04 -3.37
N GLN A 235 3.71 -4.62 -3.01
CA GLN A 235 4.65 -5.46 -2.26
C GLN A 235 4.65 -5.20 -0.75
N LEU A 236 4.39 -3.95 -0.32
CA LEU A 236 4.63 -3.54 1.07
C LEU A 236 3.35 -3.15 1.83
N VAL A 237 2.28 -2.77 1.13
CA VAL A 237 0.99 -2.50 1.78
C VAL A 237 0.21 -3.82 1.91
N SER A 238 -0.40 -4.04 3.08
CA SER A 238 -1.19 -5.23 3.37
C SER A 238 -2.59 -4.84 3.84
N ASP A 239 -3.53 -5.79 3.91
CA ASP A 239 -4.89 -5.54 4.46
C ASP A 239 -4.91 -5.31 5.98
N ARG A 240 -3.75 -5.14 6.62
CA ARG A 240 -3.60 -5.00 8.07
C ARG A 240 -2.91 -3.68 8.43
N GLY A 241 -3.30 -3.13 9.57
CA GLY A 241 -2.70 -1.91 10.13
C GLY A 241 -3.40 -0.62 9.71
N VAL A 242 -2.73 0.50 9.97
CA VAL A 242 -3.24 1.86 9.74
C VAL A 242 -2.35 2.55 8.70
N VAL A 243 -2.97 3.23 7.73
CA VAL A 243 -2.26 3.97 6.67
C VAL A 243 -2.54 5.46 6.78
N PHE A 244 -1.51 6.28 6.53
CA PHE A 244 -1.61 7.74 6.54
C PHE A 244 -1.30 8.27 5.13
N ASP A 245 -2.19 9.13 4.61
CA ASP A 245 -2.02 9.88 3.36
C ASP A 245 -1.90 11.38 3.70
N ILE A 246 -0.67 11.86 3.81
CA ILE A 246 -0.34 13.23 4.25
C ILE A 246 -0.11 14.11 3.01
N GLY A 247 -1.03 15.05 2.78
CA GLY A 247 -1.09 15.76 1.51
C GLY A 247 -1.98 15.06 0.49
N ALA A 248 -3.09 14.48 0.95
CA ALA A 248 -3.95 13.60 0.15
C ALA A 248 -4.56 14.24 -1.11
N ASN A 249 -4.53 15.57 -1.23
CA ASN A 249 -5.03 16.33 -2.37
C ASN A 249 -6.46 15.88 -2.72
N VAL A 250 -6.71 15.39 -3.94
CA VAL A 250 -8.03 14.90 -4.37
C VAL A 250 -8.25 13.39 -4.14
N GLY A 251 -7.30 12.72 -3.48
CA GLY A 251 -7.39 11.36 -2.95
C GLY A 251 -6.94 10.25 -3.89
N ALA A 252 -6.30 10.55 -5.02
CA ALA A 252 -6.02 9.53 -6.03
C ALA A 252 -5.04 8.44 -5.55
N TRP A 253 -4.02 8.78 -4.76
CA TRP A 253 -3.14 7.79 -4.13
C TRP A 253 -3.92 6.86 -3.18
N THR A 254 -4.77 7.42 -2.30
CA THR A 254 -5.66 6.62 -1.44
C THR A 254 -6.60 5.71 -2.25
N GLN A 255 -7.15 6.18 -3.38
CA GLN A 255 -8.00 5.33 -4.22
C GLN A 255 -7.23 4.11 -4.74
N SER A 256 -5.98 4.28 -5.16
CA SER A 256 -5.11 3.19 -5.61
C SER A 256 -4.85 2.14 -4.53
N ILE A 257 -4.75 2.55 -3.26
CA ILE A 257 -4.70 1.61 -2.13
C ILE A 257 -6.02 0.88 -1.96
N LEU A 258 -7.14 1.60 -1.94
CA LEU A 258 -8.45 0.99 -1.65
C LEU A 258 -8.92 0.00 -2.72
N TYR A 259 -8.46 0.14 -3.96
CA TYR A 259 -8.71 -0.87 -5.00
C TYR A 259 -7.99 -2.20 -4.73
N ARG A 260 -6.88 -2.18 -4.00
CA ARG A 260 -6.10 -3.37 -3.61
C ARG A 260 -6.50 -3.89 -2.24
N HIS A 261 -6.69 -2.97 -1.29
CA HIS A 261 -6.88 -3.22 0.13
C HIS A 261 -8.13 -2.51 0.66
N PRO A 262 -9.34 -3.01 0.34
CA PRO A 262 -10.59 -2.30 0.62
C PRO A 262 -10.95 -2.23 2.11
N ASN A 263 -10.24 -2.96 2.97
CA ASN A 263 -10.52 -3.05 4.41
C ASN A 263 -9.62 -2.18 5.28
N LEU A 264 -8.62 -1.51 4.69
CA LEU A 264 -7.68 -0.70 5.44
C LEU A 264 -8.32 0.52 6.10
N GLN A 265 -7.84 0.83 7.30
CA GLN A 265 -8.10 2.12 7.93
C GLN A 265 -7.09 3.14 7.41
N ILE A 266 -7.58 4.24 6.83
CA ILE A 266 -6.77 5.28 6.21
C ILE A 266 -7.09 6.64 6.83
N HIS A 267 -6.06 7.33 7.30
CA HIS A 267 -6.11 8.71 7.78
C HIS A 267 -5.56 9.65 6.72
N LEU A 268 -6.43 10.50 6.16
CA LEU A 268 -6.08 11.39 5.07
C LEU A 268 -6.03 12.84 5.56
N PHE A 269 -4.99 13.58 5.18
CA PHE A 269 -4.80 14.97 5.60
C PHE A 269 -4.73 15.88 4.37
N GLU A 270 -5.72 16.77 4.22
CA GLU A 270 -5.75 17.78 3.16
C GLU A 270 -6.19 19.14 3.76
N PRO A 271 -5.29 20.14 3.82
CA PRO A 271 -5.54 21.38 4.54
C PRO A 271 -6.37 22.42 3.78
N THR A 272 -6.45 22.35 2.45
CA THR A 272 -7.09 23.40 1.66
C THR A 272 -8.60 23.13 1.52
N PRO A 273 -9.48 24.09 1.87
CA PRO A 273 -10.93 23.83 1.92
C PRO A 273 -11.52 23.35 0.58
N VAL A 274 -11.05 23.91 -0.54
CA VAL A 274 -11.56 23.58 -1.88
C VAL A 274 -11.15 22.16 -2.26
N THR A 275 -9.89 21.79 -2.03
CA THR A 275 -9.36 20.47 -2.39
C THR A 275 -9.90 19.40 -1.44
N TYR A 276 -9.98 19.68 -0.14
CA TYR A 276 -10.61 18.80 0.85
C TYR A 276 -12.07 18.47 0.48
N GLN A 277 -12.84 19.45 -0.01
CA GLN A 277 -14.20 19.18 -0.50
C GLN A 277 -14.22 18.30 -1.76
N LYS A 278 -13.22 18.41 -2.64
CA LYS A 278 -13.07 17.51 -3.80
C LYS A 278 -12.70 16.10 -3.35
N LEU A 279 -11.75 15.96 -2.41
CA LEU A 279 -11.37 14.70 -1.78
C LEU A 279 -12.59 13.94 -1.26
N LEU A 280 -13.40 14.60 -0.42
CA LEU A 280 -14.61 14.00 0.15
C LEU A 280 -15.59 13.54 -0.93
N ARG A 281 -15.82 14.34 -1.98
CA ARG A 281 -16.71 13.96 -3.09
C ARG A 281 -16.17 12.76 -3.87
N ASN A 282 -14.87 12.73 -4.14
CA ASN A 282 -14.24 11.64 -4.87
C ASN A 282 -14.32 10.32 -4.10
N LEU A 283 -14.00 10.35 -2.81
CA LEU A 283 -14.09 9.16 -1.95
C LEU A 283 -15.54 8.73 -1.74
N ALA A 284 -16.49 9.66 -1.55
CA ALA A 284 -17.91 9.33 -1.41
C ALA A 284 -18.49 8.69 -2.67
N ARG A 285 -18.00 9.09 -3.84
CA ARG A 285 -18.42 8.53 -5.13
C ARG A 285 -17.84 7.13 -5.36
N SER A 286 -16.56 6.92 -5.07
CA SER A 286 -15.87 5.67 -5.40
C SER A 286 -15.94 4.62 -4.28
N PHE A 287 -15.94 5.04 -3.02
CA PHE A 287 -15.84 4.19 -1.83
C PHE A 287 -16.85 4.58 -0.72
N PRO A 288 -18.17 4.63 -1.01
CA PRO A 288 -19.17 5.08 -0.05
C PRO A 288 -19.23 4.20 1.21
N ASN A 289 -19.01 2.89 1.05
CA ASN A 289 -19.04 1.94 2.16
C ASN A 289 -17.89 2.18 3.14
N CYS A 290 -16.67 2.40 2.64
CA CYS A 290 -15.48 2.63 3.47
C CYS A 290 -15.60 3.91 4.30
N LEU A 291 -16.13 4.99 3.72
CA LEU A 291 -16.45 6.22 4.45
C LEU A 291 -17.51 5.98 5.54
N SER A 292 -18.61 5.29 5.20
CA SER A 292 -19.70 5.05 6.15
C SER A 292 -19.32 4.10 7.30
N ALA A 293 -18.37 3.19 7.06
CA ALA A 293 -17.83 2.26 8.04
C ALA A 293 -16.80 2.90 8.98
N GLY A 294 -16.41 4.16 8.75
CA GLY A 294 -15.36 4.83 9.52
C GLY A 294 -13.94 4.32 9.22
N GLN A 295 -13.74 3.67 8.08
CA GLN A 295 -12.41 3.23 7.61
C GLN A 295 -11.61 4.41 7.03
N LEU A 296 -12.29 5.38 6.39
CA LEU A 296 -11.66 6.57 5.82
C LEU A 296 -11.89 7.78 6.71
N LEU A 297 -10.83 8.23 7.39
CA LEU A 297 -10.85 9.39 8.27
C LEU A 297 -10.17 10.58 7.56
N CYS A 298 -10.96 11.46 6.95
CA CYS A 298 -10.45 12.63 6.24
C CYS A 298 -10.39 13.86 7.16
N HIS A 299 -9.21 14.46 7.31
CA HIS A 299 -8.96 15.58 8.20
C HIS A 299 -8.68 16.86 7.40
N HIS A 300 -9.41 17.93 7.71
CA HIS A 300 -9.20 19.26 7.12
C HIS A 300 -8.11 20.02 7.90
N LEU A 301 -6.88 19.49 7.86
CA LEU A 301 -5.70 20.02 8.57
C LEU A 301 -4.42 19.63 7.85
N ALA A 302 -3.32 20.36 8.11
CA ALA A 302 -1.99 19.99 7.65
C ALA A 302 -1.20 19.31 8.78
N ILE A 303 -0.34 18.36 8.40
CA ILE A 303 0.68 17.84 9.29
C ILE A 303 1.95 18.69 9.16
N SER A 304 2.59 19.01 10.28
CA SER A 304 3.81 19.84 10.34
C SER A 304 4.60 19.51 11.61
N ASN A 305 5.61 20.33 11.95
CA ASN A 305 6.41 20.18 13.18
C ASN A 305 5.85 20.97 14.37
N GLN A 306 4.69 21.60 14.23
CA GLN A 306 4.06 22.38 15.31
C GLN A 306 2.53 22.48 15.16
N GLU A 307 1.86 22.66 16.29
CA GLU A 307 0.43 23.00 16.33
C GLU A 307 0.24 24.52 16.20
N ALA A 308 -0.25 24.98 15.06
CA ALA A 308 -0.37 26.40 14.76
C ALA A 308 -1.44 26.67 13.69
N ILE A 309 -1.69 27.95 13.43
CA ILE A 309 -2.33 28.40 12.20
C ILE A 309 -1.22 28.94 11.31
N LEU A 310 -0.96 28.27 10.19
CA LEU A 310 0.10 28.64 9.25
C LEU A 310 -0.49 29.12 7.92
N PRO A 311 0.19 30.05 7.22
CA PRO A 311 -0.16 30.40 5.87
C PRO A 311 0.23 29.27 4.91
N LEU A 312 -0.65 28.96 3.97
CA LEU A 312 -0.44 28.01 2.89
C LEU A 312 -0.71 28.70 1.55
N TYR A 313 0.19 28.52 0.60
CA TYR A 313 0.12 29.09 -0.74
C TYR A 313 -0.62 28.14 -1.68
N THR A 314 -1.69 28.63 -2.29
CA THR A 314 -2.53 27.83 -3.19
C THR A 314 -2.41 28.31 -4.63
N TYR A 315 -2.11 27.39 -5.54
CA TYR A 315 -1.99 27.66 -6.97
C TYR A 315 -3.29 27.25 -7.67
N SER A 316 -4.07 28.22 -8.14
CA SER A 316 -5.45 27.98 -8.61
C SER A 316 -5.55 27.07 -9.85
N GLN A 317 -4.45 26.92 -10.60
CA GLN A 317 -4.40 26.09 -11.80
C GLN A 317 -4.10 24.61 -11.48
N ASP A 318 -3.43 24.34 -10.36
CA ASP A 318 -3.04 22.98 -9.96
C ASP A 318 -2.98 22.88 -8.44
N SER A 319 -3.89 22.11 -7.84
CA SER A 319 -3.92 21.89 -6.40
C SER A 319 -2.80 20.97 -5.91
N GLY A 320 -2.11 20.25 -6.81
CA GLY A 320 -0.89 19.51 -6.47
C GLY A 320 0.17 20.45 -5.92
N LEU A 321 0.36 21.61 -6.54
CA LEU A 321 1.42 22.55 -6.18
C LEU A 321 1.17 23.35 -4.88
N ASN A 322 0.13 23.03 -4.11
CA ASN A 322 -0.21 23.74 -2.88
C ASN A 322 0.81 23.42 -1.78
N THR A 323 1.39 24.45 -1.14
CA THR A 323 2.52 24.25 -0.22
C THR A 323 2.58 25.32 0.88
N LEU A 324 3.22 24.99 2.02
CA LEU A 324 3.53 25.96 3.08
C LEU A 324 4.62 26.96 2.67
N TYR A 325 5.37 26.67 1.61
CA TYR A 325 6.49 27.49 1.13
C TYR A 325 6.16 28.13 -0.21
N ARG A 326 6.37 29.44 -0.33
CA ARG A 326 6.10 30.10 -1.61
C ARG A 326 7.19 29.69 -2.61
N ARG A 327 6.76 29.25 -3.81
CA ARG A 327 7.68 29.00 -4.92
C ARG A 327 8.49 30.26 -5.25
N SER A 328 9.75 30.09 -5.66
CA SER A 328 10.56 31.22 -6.11
C SER A 328 9.93 31.93 -7.32
N GLN A 329 10.14 33.24 -7.44
CA GLN A 329 9.59 34.02 -8.54
C GLN A 329 10.07 33.52 -9.92
N GLU A 330 11.29 32.97 -9.98
CA GLU A 330 11.86 32.39 -11.20
C GLU A 330 11.11 31.11 -11.61
N VAL A 331 10.79 30.23 -10.65
CA VAL A 331 9.95 29.04 -10.87
C VAL A 331 8.54 29.45 -11.32
N GLU A 332 7.90 30.40 -10.61
CA GLU A 332 6.58 30.91 -10.98
C GLU A 332 6.55 31.42 -12.45
N LEU A 333 7.60 32.13 -12.88
CA LEU A 333 7.73 32.63 -14.25
C LEU A 333 8.01 31.51 -15.27
N THR A 334 8.90 30.59 -14.94
CA THR A 334 9.33 29.50 -15.85
C THR A 334 8.17 28.57 -16.19
N TYR A 335 7.32 28.26 -15.21
CA TYR A 335 6.15 27.40 -15.40
C TYR A 335 4.86 28.18 -15.70
N ALA A 336 4.96 29.48 -15.98
CA ALA A 336 3.82 30.36 -16.27
C ALA A 336 2.70 30.28 -15.20
N LEU A 337 3.08 30.09 -13.94
CA LEU A 337 2.16 30.01 -12.81
C LEU A 337 1.62 31.39 -12.49
N ASN A 338 0.32 31.47 -12.22
CA ASN A 338 -0.26 32.66 -11.62
C ASN A 338 0.28 32.83 -10.19
N PRO A 339 0.41 34.08 -9.69
CA PRO A 339 0.74 34.32 -8.29
C PRO A 339 -0.20 33.54 -7.35
N PRO A 340 0.34 32.89 -6.31
CA PRO A 340 -0.48 32.06 -5.43
C PRO A 340 -1.42 32.94 -4.60
N ASN A 341 -2.59 32.39 -4.29
CA ASN A 341 -3.39 32.89 -3.18
C ASN A 341 -2.80 32.37 -1.86
N GLN A 342 -3.12 33.02 -0.75
CA GLN A 342 -2.72 32.56 0.57
C GLN A 342 -3.96 32.27 1.40
N VAL A 343 -3.98 31.09 2.03
CA VAL A 343 -5.04 30.67 2.96
C VAL A 343 -4.41 30.29 4.29
N ASN A 344 -5.12 30.51 5.39
CA ASN A 344 -4.67 30.06 6.71
C ASN A 344 -5.21 28.66 6.97
N VAL A 345 -4.32 27.75 7.38
CA VAL A 345 -4.65 26.35 7.64
C VAL A 345 -4.25 25.97 9.06
N LEU A 346 -5.00 25.06 9.67
CA LEU A 346 -4.66 24.48 10.96
C LEU A 346 -3.59 23.42 10.76
N THR A 347 -2.56 23.43 11.61
CA THR A 347 -1.49 22.43 11.61
C THR A 347 -1.45 21.65 12.92
N THR A 348 -1.00 20.39 12.84
CA THR A 348 -0.67 19.53 14.00
C THR A 348 0.60 18.73 13.71
N THR A 349 1.22 18.16 14.73
CA THR A 349 2.27 17.14 14.57
C THR A 349 1.66 15.74 14.45
N LEU A 350 2.40 14.78 13.87
CA LEU A 350 1.99 13.37 13.85
C LEU A 350 1.96 12.79 15.26
N ASP A 351 2.97 13.11 16.08
CA ASP A 351 3.02 12.67 17.48
C ASP A 351 1.76 13.09 18.24
N SER A 352 1.39 14.38 18.21
CA SER A 352 0.19 14.88 18.91
C SER A 352 -1.11 14.36 18.32
N TYR A 353 -1.14 14.07 17.01
CA TYR A 353 -2.30 13.46 16.38
C TYR A 353 -2.50 12.02 16.89
N CYS A 354 -1.46 11.19 16.80
CA CYS A 354 -1.45 9.79 17.23
C CYS A 354 -1.73 9.63 18.73
N ASP A 355 -1.17 10.51 19.57
CA ASP A 355 -1.45 10.52 21.02
C ASP A 355 -2.93 10.75 21.32
N ARG A 356 -3.60 11.63 20.58
CA ARG A 356 -5.04 11.92 20.76
C ARG A 356 -5.94 10.82 20.25
N THR A 357 -5.54 10.13 19.18
CA THR A 357 -6.34 9.08 18.54
C THR A 357 -6.07 7.69 19.10
N GLY A 358 -5.01 7.52 19.91
CA GLY A 358 -4.60 6.22 20.43
C GLY A 358 -3.96 5.33 19.35
N ILE A 359 -3.37 5.93 18.32
CA ILE A 359 -2.65 5.20 17.27
C ILE A 359 -1.21 5.04 17.74
N HIS A 360 -0.81 3.81 18.01
CA HIS A 360 0.53 3.49 18.53
C HIS A 360 1.47 2.87 17.49
N HIS A 361 0.92 2.48 16.34
CA HIS A 361 1.64 1.88 15.22
C HIS A 361 0.99 2.29 13.90
N ILE A 362 1.81 2.58 12.89
CA ILE A 362 1.41 2.96 11.54
C ILE A 362 2.11 2.02 10.56
N HIS A 363 1.32 1.33 9.74
CA HIS A 363 1.83 0.41 8.71
C HIS A 363 2.48 1.17 7.57
N PHE A 364 1.85 2.22 7.07
CA PHE A 364 2.38 2.96 5.93
C PHE A 364 2.05 4.45 6.03
N VAL A 365 3.03 5.30 5.76
CA VAL A 365 2.86 6.75 5.65
C VAL A 365 3.29 7.20 4.26
N LYS A 366 2.40 7.87 3.51
CA LYS A 366 2.78 8.68 2.35
C LYS A 366 2.84 10.14 2.77
N ILE A 367 3.92 10.80 2.39
CA ILE A 367 4.11 12.24 2.54
C ILE A 367 4.24 12.84 1.14
N ASP A 368 3.38 13.81 0.85
CA ASP A 368 3.36 14.58 -0.38
C ASP A 368 2.87 16.00 -0.10
N VAL A 369 3.76 16.82 0.47
CA VAL A 369 3.38 18.14 1.00
C VAL A 369 4.19 19.27 0.37
N GLU A 370 4.81 18.97 -0.76
CA GLU A 370 5.43 19.93 -1.66
C GLU A 370 6.47 20.82 -0.94
N GLY A 371 7.45 20.18 -0.29
CA GLY A 371 8.61 20.83 0.34
C GLY A 371 8.56 20.87 1.87
N ALA A 372 7.43 20.51 2.49
CA ALA A 372 7.28 20.44 3.94
C ALA A 372 7.54 19.05 4.54
N GLU A 373 8.12 18.12 3.78
CA GLU A 373 8.37 16.75 4.18
C GLU A 373 9.20 16.69 5.47
N LEU A 374 10.29 17.47 5.55
CA LEU A 374 11.12 17.52 6.75
C LEU A 374 10.34 18.03 7.99
N ASN A 375 9.41 18.97 7.82
CA ASN A 375 8.56 19.43 8.93
C ASN A 375 7.62 18.31 9.40
N VAL A 376 7.02 17.56 8.48
CA VAL A 376 6.18 16.40 8.83
C VAL A 376 6.98 15.40 9.64
N LEU A 377 8.20 15.06 9.18
CA LEU A 377 9.08 14.11 9.85
C LEU A 377 9.55 14.60 11.23
N GLN A 378 9.89 15.88 11.36
CA GLN A 378 10.21 16.49 12.66
C GLN A 378 9.02 16.47 13.63
N GLY A 379 7.79 16.49 13.11
CA GLY A 379 6.55 16.31 13.88
C GLY A 379 6.22 14.85 14.23
N ALA A 380 7.04 13.89 13.81
CA ALA A 380 6.85 12.45 14.05
C ALA A 380 7.99 11.85 14.90
N LYS A 381 8.67 12.69 15.69
CA LYS A 381 9.90 12.32 16.39
C LYS A 381 9.69 11.13 17.32
N SER A 382 8.65 11.15 18.15
CA SER A 382 8.39 10.06 19.09
C SER A 382 7.99 8.77 18.38
N LEU A 383 7.23 8.87 17.28
CA LEU A 383 6.87 7.72 16.45
C LEU A 383 8.10 7.09 15.77
N LEU A 384 8.99 7.90 15.18
CA LEU A 384 10.23 7.42 14.54
C LEU A 384 11.16 6.81 15.58
N GLN A 385 11.37 7.46 16.72
CA GLN A 385 12.23 6.96 17.79
C GLN A 385 11.76 5.61 18.34
N ARG A 386 10.45 5.35 18.37
CA ARG A 386 9.87 4.09 18.83
C ARG A 386 9.80 3.02 17.73
N GLY A 387 10.19 3.34 16.49
CA GLY A 387 9.97 2.46 15.35
C GLY A 387 8.49 2.14 15.14
N SER A 388 7.60 3.08 15.48
CA SER A 388 6.15 2.92 15.36
C SER A 388 5.63 3.08 13.93
N ILE A 389 6.49 3.42 12.96
CA ILE A 389 6.15 3.55 11.54
C ILE A 389 6.93 2.51 10.77
N ASP A 390 6.27 1.63 10.02
CA ASP A 390 6.95 0.55 9.28
C ASP A 390 7.58 1.05 7.99
N TYR A 391 6.76 1.70 7.17
CA TYR A 391 7.14 2.23 5.86
C TYR A 391 6.74 3.70 5.75
N LEU A 392 7.64 4.52 5.21
CA LEU A 392 7.38 5.93 4.96
C LEU A 392 7.87 6.31 3.57
N GLN A 393 6.94 6.59 2.67
CA GLN A 393 7.22 7.13 1.34
C GLN A 393 7.15 8.66 1.37
N PHE A 394 8.14 9.32 0.78
CA PHE A 394 8.13 10.78 0.60
C PHE A 394 8.64 11.17 -0.80
N GLU A 395 8.14 12.31 -1.28
CA GLU A 395 8.61 12.91 -2.53
C GLU A 395 9.75 13.89 -2.25
N TYR A 396 10.76 13.85 -3.13
CA TYR A 396 11.84 14.82 -3.22
C TYR A 396 11.77 15.55 -4.56
N GLY A 397 12.11 16.83 -4.59
CA GLY A 397 12.15 17.61 -5.82
C GLY A 397 12.42 19.10 -5.58
N GLY A 398 12.11 19.93 -6.58
CA GLY A 398 12.39 21.37 -6.57
C GLY A 398 11.81 22.15 -5.39
N THR A 399 10.74 21.66 -4.79
CA THR A 399 10.09 22.23 -3.60
C THR A 399 11.00 22.30 -2.38
N TYR A 400 11.99 21.40 -2.27
CA TYR A 400 12.95 21.43 -1.17
C TYR A 400 13.77 22.73 -1.19
N ALA A 401 14.11 23.22 -2.39
CA ALA A 401 14.82 24.49 -2.55
C ALA A 401 13.94 25.68 -2.11
N ASP A 402 12.65 25.65 -2.45
CA ASP A 402 11.67 26.67 -2.03
C ASP A 402 11.50 26.70 -0.50
N ALA A 403 11.56 25.53 0.14
CA ALA A 403 11.50 25.37 1.59
C ALA A 403 12.82 25.67 2.32
N GLY A 404 13.93 25.77 1.59
CA GLY A 404 15.27 25.92 2.17
C GLY A 404 15.73 24.68 2.94
N THR A 405 15.28 23.50 2.52
CA THR A 405 15.64 22.19 3.08
C THR A 405 16.46 21.37 2.08
N THR A 406 17.10 20.32 2.57
CA THR A 406 17.95 19.41 1.76
C THR A 406 17.49 17.97 1.93
N LEU A 407 17.75 17.14 0.93
CA LEU A 407 17.61 15.69 1.05
C LEU A 407 18.56 15.14 2.11
N GLU A 408 19.77 15.70 2.22
CA GLU A 408 20.74 15.36 3.27
C GLU A 408 20.12 15.43 4.68
N ALA A 409 19.37 16.50 4.99
CA ALA A 409 18.73 16.67 6.29
C ALA A 409 17.66 15.61 6.57
N VAL A 410 16.98 15.11 5.53
CA VAL A 410 16.02 14.01 5.65
C VAL A 410 16.76 12.69 5.91
N PHE A 411 17.87 12.45 5.20
CA PHE A 411 18.74 11.29 5.45
C PHE A 411 19.28 11.27 6.89
N ASP A 412 19.82 12.41 7.36
CA ASP A 412 20.34 12.54 8.72
C ASP A 412 19.27 12.23 9.78
N LEU A 413 18.04 12.68 9.55
CA LEU A 413 16.92 12.41 10.45
C LEU A 413 16.57 10.92 10.50
N PHE A 414 16.47 10.25 9.35
CA PHE A 414 16.16 8.81 9.32
C PHE A 414 17.29 7.96 9.89
N ASN A 415 18.54 8.31 9.60
CA ASN A 415 19.72 7.65 10.17
C ASN A 415 19.75 7.76 11.71
N GLN A 416 19.24 8.86 12.27
CA GLN A 416 19.13 9.03 13.72
C GLN A 416 18.15 8.04 14.37
N TYR A 417 17.12 7.58 13.65
CA TYR A 417 16.04 6.74 14.17
C TYR A 417 16.02 5.33 13.59
N ASN A 418 17.15 4.87 13.05
CA ASN A 418 17.33 3.54 12.48
C ASN A 418 16.31 3.19 11.37
N TYR A 419 16.16 4.08 10.40
CA TYR A 419 15.45 3.79 9.16
C TYR A 419 16.42 3.66 8.00
N PHE A 420 16.24 2.62 7.19
CA PHE A 420 16.98 2.42 5.95
C PHE A 420 16.27 3.13 4.80
N LEU A 421 17.05 3.82 3.97
CA LEU A 421 16.54 4.60 2.85
C LEU A 421 16.76 3.90 1.52
N PHE A 422 15.73 3.98 0.69
CA PHE A 422 15.71 3.41 -0.65
C PHE A 422 15.19 4.43 -1.65
N ALA A 423 15.77 4.47 -2.85
CA ALA A 423 15.11 5.09 -3.99
C ALA A 423 14.09 4.11 -4.58
N ILE A 424 12.90 4.61 -4.91
CA ILE A 424 11.85 3.81 -5.52
C ILE A 424 12.09 3.75 -7.03
N GLN A 425 12.31 2.55 -7.55
CA GLN A 425 12.50 2.26 -8.97
C GLN A 425 11.24 1.62 -9.56
N PRO A 426 11.04 1.67 -10.90
CA PRO A 426 9.84 1.09 -11.55
C PRO A 426 9.50 -0.36 -11.20
N THR A 427 10.49 -1.16 -10.81
CA THR A 427 10.34 -2.61 -10.56
C THR A 427 10.93 -3.04 -9.21
N GLY A 428 11.24 -2.12 -8.30
CA GLY A 428 11.87 -2.47 -7.03
C GLY A 428 12.41 -1.29 -6.23
N LEU A 429 13.24 -1.60 -5.24
CA LEU A 429 13.90 -0.64 -4.37
C LEU A 429 15.41 -0.67 -4.60
N GLU A 430 16.03 0.50 -4.66
CA GLU A 430 17.48 0.65 -4.66
C GLU A 430 17.93 1.16 -3.29
N TRP A 431 18.68 0.34 -2.55
CA TRP A 431 19.17 0.71 -1.22
C TRP A 431 20.24 1.81 -1.29
N ILE A 432 20.04 2.87 -0.51
CA ILE A 432 20.96 4.00 -0.41
C ILE A 432 21.45 4.08 1.05
N PRO A 433 22.55 3.39 1.38
CA PRO A 433 23.02 3.28 2.77
C PRO A 433 23.60 4.60 3.32
N VAL A 434 24.07 5.49 2.45
CA VAL A 434 24.73 6.73 2.82
C VAL A 434 24.34 7.81 1.83
N PHE A 435 24.04 9.00 2.33
CA PHE A 435 23.81 10.17 1.49
C PHE A 435 25.07 10.53 0.70
N MET A 436 24.90 10.76 -0.60
CA MET A 436 25.95 11.23 -1.51
C MET A 436 25.55 12.62 -2.02
N PRO A 437 26.45 13.62 -2.06
CA PRO A 437 26.12 14.98 -2.48
C PRO A 437 25.46 15.08 -3.86
N GLU A 438 25.72 14.13 -4.75
CA GLU A 438 25.12 14.04 -6.09
C GLU A 438 23.61 13.78 -6.08
N LEU A 439 23.07 13.25 -4.98
CA LEU A 439 21.63 13.06 -4.78
C LEU A 439 20.91 14.40 -4.53
N GLU A 440 21.63 15.46 -4.15
CA GLU A 440 21.05 16.79 -3.94
C GLU A 440 20.91 17.56 -5.28
N ASN A 441 20.07 17.04 -6.16
CA ASN A 441 19.87 17.57 -7.51
C ASN A 441 18.55 18.32 -7.69
N TYR A 442 17.65 18.27 -6.70
CA TYR A 442 16.29 18.84 -6.71
C TYR A 442 15.41 18.33 -7.87
N GLU A 443 15.74 17.17 -8.44
CA GLU A 443 14.94 16.49 -9.44
C GLU A 443 13.89 15.60 -8.76
N TYR A 444 12.70 15.49 -9.38
CA TYR A 444 11.62 14.72 -8.79
C TYR A 444 12.01 13.25 -8.64
N SER A 445 11.87 12.73 -7.42
CA SER A 445 12.18 11.35 -7.06
C SER A 445 11.35 10.92 -5.86
N ASN A 446 10.98 9.64 -5.82
CA ASN A 446 10.29 9.05 -4.69
C ASN A 446 11.26 8.19 -3.87
N PHE A 447 11.26 8.40 -2.56
CA PHE A 447 12.07 7.65 -1.62
C PHE A 447 11.17 6.88 -0.66
N LEU A 448 11.70 5.76 -0.17
CA LEU A 448 11.08 4.94 0.86
C LEU A 448 12.06 4.81 2.04
N ALA A 449 11.60 5.20 3.23
CA ALA A 449 12.25 4.88 4.49
C ALA A 449 11.57 3.64 5.09
N VAL A 450 12.37 2.68 5.53
CA VAL A 450 11.90 1.42 6.14
C VAL A 450 12.54 1.26 7.51
N ASN A 451 11.74 0.96 8.54
CA ASN A 451 12.30 0.71 9.87
C ASN A 451 13.27 -0.49 9.84
N GLU A 452 14.43 -0.38 10.49
CA GLU A 452 15.48 -1.43 10.47
C GLU A 452 14.96 -2.81 10.87
N ARG A 453 13.93 -2.90 11.73
CA ARG A 453 13.38 -4.17 12.18
C ARG A 453 12.86 -5.03 11.02
N LEU A 454 12.46 -4.41 9.91
CA LEU A 454 11.90 -5.06 8.73
C LEU A 454 12.97 -5.38 7.69
N SER A 455 14.23 -4.98 7.91
CA SER A 455 15.30 -5.22 6.94
C SER A 455 15.52 -6.69 6.59
N PRO A 456 15.36 -7.68 7.51
CA PRO A 456 15.49 -9.08 7.14
C PRO A 456 14.45 -9.52 6.11
N LEU A 457 13.28 -8.88 6.09
CA LEU A 457 12.19 -9.19 5.15
C LEU A 457 12.42 -8.58 3.76
N LEU A 458 13.37 -7.65 3.64
CA LEU A 458 13.76 -7.00 2.39
C LEU A 458 15.06 -7.57 1.80
N SER A 459 15.71 -8.48 2.53
CA SER A 459 16.98 -9.09 2.16
C SER A 459 16.79 -10.55 1.75
N ASP A 460 17.62 -11.03 0.84
CA ASP A 460 17.76 -12.47 0.55
C ASP A 460 18.62 -13.20 1.59
N GLU A 461 19.12 -12.49 2.61
CA GLU A 461 19.91 -13.08 3.70
C GLU A 461 19.07 -13.91 4.65
N GLU A 462 19.70 -14.91 5.28
CA GLU A 462 19.06 -15.73 6.31
C GLU A 462 18.55 -14.85 7.46
N PRO A 463 17.32 -15.06 7.96
CA PRO A 463 16.78 -14.30 9.07
C PRO A 463 17.67 -14.42 10.32
N GLN A 464 18.06 -13.30 10.92
CA GLN A 464 18.89 -13.27 12.12
C GLN A 464 18.16 -12.65 13.31
N MET A 465 18.25 -13.33 14.45
CA MET A 465 17.87 -12.80 15.76
C MET A 465 18.91 -11.78 16.25
N LEU A 466 18.63 -11.08 17.35
CA LEU A 466 19.55 -10.10 17.91
C LEU A 466 20.88 -10.75 18.37
N ASP A 467 22.01 -10.17 17.95
CA ASP A 467 23.32 -10.53 18.49
C ASP A 467 23.49 -9.86 19.87
N LEU A 468 23.12 -10.59 20.92
CA LEU A 468 23.18 -10.07 22.28
C LEU A 468 24.60 -9.77 22.76
N ASP A 469 25.63 -10.48 22.28
CA ASP A 469 27.02 -10.21 22.70
C ASP A 469 27.47 -8.85 22.14
N ASP A 470 27.26 -8.61 20.83
CA ASP A 470 27.56 -7.32 20.21
C ASP A 470 26.77 -6.18 20.87
N LEU A 471 25.46 -6.37 21.09
CA LEU A 471 24.62 -5.36 21.71
C LEU A 471 25.02 -5.07 23.16
N PHE A 472 25.36 -6.10 23.96
CA PHE A 472 25.86 -5.88 25.32
C PHE A 472 27.17 -5.10 25.32
N GLN A 473 28.09 -5.39 24.39
CA GLN A 473 29.34 -4.64 24.24
C GLN A 473 29.07 -3.17 23.85
N LYS A 474 28.22 -2.95 22.84
CA LYS A 474 27.80 -1.62 22.37
C LYS A 474 27.20 -0.76 23.49
N HIS A 475 26.42 -1.37 24.37
CA HIS A 475 25.74 -0.71 25.49
C HIS A 475 26.49 -0.79 26.83
N GLN A 476 27.75 -1.25 26.81
CA GLN A 476 28.64 -1.34 27.99
C GLN A 476 28.01 -2.15 29.14
N ILE A 477 27.37 -3.26 28.79
CA ILE A 477 26.77 -4.20 29.73
C ILE A 477 27.75 -5.35 29.92
N SER A 478 28.05 -5.68 31.17
CA SER A 478 28.89 -6.84 31.51
C SER A 478 28.00 -7.90 32.16
N PRO A 479 27.58 -8.94 31.42
CA PRO A 479 26.70 -9.97 31.96
C PRO A 479 27.31 -10.67 33.18
N ARG A 480 26.65 -10.54 34.34
CA ARG A 480 27.06 -11.20 35.60
C ARG A 480 26.17 -12.36 35.99
N GLY A 481 24.94 -12.41 35.47
CA GLY A 481 24.00 -13.50 35.70
C GLY A 481 22.74 -13.28 34.87
N VAL A 482 22.11 -14.37 34.46
CA VAL A 482 20.90 -14.35 33.64
C VAL A 482 19.74 -15.11 34.29
N ILE A 483 18.57 -14.50 34.24
CA ILE A 483 17.28 -15.17 34.45
C ILE A 483 16.67 -15.35 33.07
N HIS A 484 16.38 -16.59 32.68
CA HIS A 484 15.72 -16.91 31.42
C HIS A 484 14.35 -17.53 31.72
N ILE A 485 13.29 -16.79 31.37
CA ILE A 485 11.90 -17.20 31.45
C ILE A 485 11.45 -17.72 30.09
N GLY A 486 10.94 -18.94 30.04
CA GLY A 486 10.61 -19.62 28.77
C GLY A 486 11.81 -20.30 28.14
N ALA A 487 12.62 -20.97 28.95
CA ALA A 487 13.91 -21.50 28.51
C ALA A 487 13.82 -22.68 27.54
N HIS A 488 12.62 -23.22 27.28
CA HIS A 488 12.39 -24.36 26.39
C HIS A 488 13.35 -25.51 26.74
N GLU A 489 14.09 -26.06 25.77
CA GLU A 489 15.11 -27.11 25.97
C GLU A 489 16.49 -26.55 26.39
N GLY A 490 16.64 -25.23 26.47
CA GLY A 490 17.84 -24.54 26.95
C GLY A 490 18.86 -24.20 25.85
N GLN A 491 18.40 -23.97 24.62
CA GLN A 491 19.21 -23.66 23.43
C GLN A 491 20.26 -22.55 23.70
N GLU A 492 19.90 -21.54 24.49
CA GLU A 492 20.69 -20.34 24.79
C GLU A 492 21.83 -20.62 25.80
N LEU A 493 21.83 -21.78 26.47
CA LEU A 493 22.88 -22.16 27.41
C LEU A 493 24.28 -22.15 26.76
N VAL A 494 24.36 -22.49 25.47
CA VAL A 494 25.62 -22.45 24.72
C VAL A 494 26.16 -21.02 24.68
N SER A 495 25.31 -20.06 24.33
CA SER A 495 25.66 -18.63 24.25
C SER A 495 25.99 -18.06 25.63
N TYR A 496 25.20 -18.37 26.66
CA TYR A 496 25.47 -17.92 28.03
C TYR A 496 26.80 -18.46 28.56
N SER A 497 27.11 -19.74 28.27
CA SER A 497 28.38 -20.36 28.64
C SER A 497 29.56 -19.74 27.90
N ALA A 498 29.41 -19.45 26.61
CA ALA A 498 30.45 -18.80 25.81
C ALA A 498 30.77 -17.37 26.31
N MET A 499 29.74 -16.63 26.75
CA MET A 499 29.88 -15.32 27.39
C MET A 499 30.35 -15.40 28.86
N GLY A 500 30.45 -16.60 29.46
CA GLY A 500 30.88 -16.78 30.84
C GLY A 500 29.85 -16.35 31.90
N ILE A 501 28.57 -16.27 31.54
CA ILE A 501 27.49 -15.80 32.43
C ILE A 501 27.22 -16.83 33.53
N THR A 502 27.43 -16.47 34.79
CA THR A 502 27.05 -17.31 35.95
C THR A 502 26.71 -16.46 37.17
N PRO A 503 25.58 -16.67 37.87
CA PRO A 503 24.67 -17.82 37.78
C PRO A 503 23.64 -17.74 36.65
N ILE A 504 23.03 -18.89 36.32
CA ILE A 504 21.97 -19.04 35.31
C ILE A 504 20.72 -19.62 35.99
N LEU A 505 19.59 -18.93 35.88
CA LEU A 505 18.27 -19.42 36.31
C LEU A 505 17.40 -19.63 35.07
N LEU A 506 17.00 -20.87 34.79
CA LEU A 506 16.14 -21.27 33.68
C LEU A 506 14.75 -21.64 34.21
N ILE A 507 13.71 -21.07 33.61
CA ILE A 507 12.33 -21.30 34.01
C ILE A 507 11.54 -21.77 32.80
N GLU A 508 10.87 -22.91 32.92
CA GLU A 508 10.06 -23.51 31.85
C GLU A 508 8.70 -23.95 32.40
N ALA A 509 7.60 -23.58 31.73
CA ALA A 509 6.25 -23.84 32.19
C ALA A 509 5.78 -25.26 31.85
N ASN A 510 6.13 -25.76 30.67
CA ASN A 510 5.73 -27.07 30.18
C ASN A 510 6.54 -28.18 30.89
N PRO A 511 5.89 -29.04 31.71
CA PRO A 511 6.59 -30.07 32.46
C PRO A 511 7.32 -31.09 31.59
N ASN A 512 6.81 -31.38 30.38
CA ASN A 512 7.46 -32.34 29.48
C ASN A 512 8.78 -31.80 28.93
N ILE A 513 8.77 -30.54 28.47
CA ILE A 513 9.98 -29.87 27.96
C ILE A 513 10.97 -29.60 29.10
N PHE A 514 10.46 -29.28 30.29
CA PHE A 514 11.28 -29.08 31.47
C PHE A 514 12.16 -30.29 31.83
N GLU A 515 11.66 -31.52 31.63
CA GLU A 515 12.46 -32.73 31.86
C GLU A 515 13.70 -32.76 30.94
N ASP A 516 13.51 -32.43 29.65
CA ASP A 516 14.61 -32.37 28.67
C ASP A 516 15.58 -31.21 28.98
N LEU A 517 15.07 -30.04 29.36
CA LEU A 517 15.86 -28.90 29.84
C LEU A 517 16.77 -29.29 31.00
N GLN A 518 16.24 -30.00 32.00
CA GLN A 518 17.02 -30.45 33.14
C GLN A 518 18.14 -31.39 32.71
N ILE A 519 17.86 -32.34 31.83
CA ILE A 519 18.87 -33.28 31.31
C ILE A 519 19.96 -32.52 30.56
N TYR A 520 19.58 -31.59 29.68
CA TYR A 520 20.51 -30.80 28.89
C TYR A 520 21.41 -29.92 29.76
N ALA A 521 20.85 -29.22 30.75
CA ALA A 521 21.60 -28.39 31.70
C ALA A 521 22.69 -29.17 32.46
N GLN A 522 22.46 -30.46 32.77
CA GLN A 522 23.46 -31.29 33.46
C GLN A 522 24.68 -31.64 32.59
N SER A 523 24.59 -31.48 31.27
CA SER A 523 25.71 -31.75 30.35
C SER A 523 26.80 -30.68 30.41
N PHE A 524 26.53 -29.50 31.00
CA PHE A 524 27.45 -28.38 31.04
C PHE A 524 28.46 -28.49 32.20
N ALA A 525 29.68 -27.99 31.98
CA ALA A 525 30.76 -28.03 32.97
C ALA A 525 30.44 -27.22 34.23
N ASN A 526 29.68 -26.13 34.09
CA ASN A 526 29.24 -25.22 35.15
C ASN A 526 27.84 -25.59 35.70
N ARG A 527 27.37 -26.83 35.54
CA ARG A 527 26.03 -27.29 36.01
C ARG A 527 25.68 -26.91 37.46
N ASP A 528 26.66 -26.81 38.36
CA ASP A 528 26.44 -26.38 39.76
C ASP A 528 26.04 -24.89 39.89
N LYS A 529 26.06 -24.13 38.79
CA LYS A 529 25.66 -22.73 38.67
C LYS A 529 24.40 -22.54 37.83
N ILE A 530 23.78 -23.64 37.38
CA ILE A 530 22.56 -23.64 36.57
C ILE A 530 21.41 -24.18 37.44
N THR A 531 20.36 -23.38 37.59
CA THR A 531 19.14 -23.77 38.31
C THR A 531 17.97 -23.82 37.34
N CYS A 532 17.25 -24.94 37.27
CA CYS A 532 16.05 -25.08 36.46
C CYS A 532 14.80 -25.15 37.35
N VAL A 533 13.74 -24.42 37.01
CA VAL A 533 12.46 -24.42 37.73
C VAL A 533 11.28 -24.65 36.79
N ASN A 534 10.35 -25.54 37.18
CA ASN A 534 9.12 -25.78 36.44
C ASN A 534 7.96 -24.93 36.98
N CYS A 535 7.71 -23.79 36.34
CA CYS A 535 6.56 -22.92 36.60
C CYS A 535 6.39 -21.90 35.47
N ALA A 536 5.20 -21.32 35.36
CA ALA A 536 4.97 -20.15 34.53
C ALA A 536 5.15 -18.86 35.35
N ILE A 537 5.83 -17.86 34.79
CA ILE A 537 5.98 -16.55 35.41
C ILE A 537 4.87 -15.61 34.95
N SER A 538 4.27 -14.90 35.90
CA SER A 538 3.16 -13.96 35.66
C SER A 538 3.09 -12.90 36.76
N ASN A 539 2.05 -12.06 36.72
CA ASN A 539 1.82 -10.98 37.69
C ASN A 539 1.14 -11.45 38.99
N THR A 540 0.79 -12.73 39.08
CA THR A 540 0.14 -13.34 40.25
C THR A 540 0.72 -14.72 40.56
N ASN A 541 0.49 -15.21 41.78
CA ASN A 541 0.81 -16.58 42.18
C ASN A 541 -0.46 -17.44 42.15
N GLY A 542 -0.34 -18.73 41.84
CA GLY A 542 -1.48 -19.65 41.82
C GLY A 542 -1.27 -20.84 40.89
N MET A 543 -2.34 -21.24 40.23
CA MET A 543 -2.35 -22.22 39.13
C MET A 543 -3.02 -21.58 37.93
N ALA A 544 -2.58 -21.93 36.72
CA ALA A 544 -3.18 -21.45 35.48
C ALA A 544 -3.26 -22.59 34.45
N ASN A 545 -4.22 -22.48 33.53
CA ASN A 545 -4.24 -23.31 32.33
C ASN A 545 -3.17 -22.78 31.37
N PHE A 546 -2.26 -23.65 30.96
CA PHE A 546 -1.25 -23.41 29.95
C PHE A 546 -1.68 -24.08 28.65
N HIS A 547 -1.71 -23.30 27.57
CA HIS A 547 -2.19 -23.69 26.26
C HIS A 547 -1.03 -24.33 25.47
N ILE A 548 -1.10 -25.65 25.29
CA ILE A 548 -0.12 -26.42 24.51
C ILE A 548 -0.55 -26.43 23.06
N THR A 549 0.36 -26.09 22.15
CA THR A 549 0.08 -26.13 20.70
C THR A 549 0.80 -27.29 20.01
N SER A 550 0.48 -27.53 18.73
CA SER A 550 1.13 -28.52 17.88
C SER A 550 2.61 -28.21 17.59
N TYR A 551 3.06 -27.00 17.92
CA TYR A 551 4.45 -26.59 17.92
C TYR A 551 4.78 -25.99 19.30
N ASP A 552 5.55 -26.73 20.10
CA ASP A 552 5.80 -26.41 21.51
C ASP A 552 6.27 -24.97 21.75
N GLN A 553 7.12 -24.43 20.88
CA GLN A 553 7.61 -23.05 20.93
C GLN A 553 6.52 -21.96 20.77
N SER A 554 5.28 -22.33 20.37
CA SER A 554 4.12 -21.42 20.33
C SER A 554 3.15 -21.63 21.50
N SER A 555 3.54 -22.39 22.52
CA SER A 555 2.71 -22.63 23.71
C SER A 555 2.77 -21.44 24.67
N SER A 556 1.65 -21.11 25.32
CA SER A 556 1.54 -19.89 26.12
C SER A 556 0.54 -20.00 27.27
N LEU A 557 0.63 -19.09 28.24
CA LEU A 557 -0.45 -18.83 29.20
C LEU A 557 -1.68 -18.19 28.55
N LEU A 558 -1.51 -17.59 27.36
CA LEU A 558 -2.57 -16.90 26.64
C LEU A 558 -3.03 -17.71 25.42
N PRO A 559 -4.33 -17.68 25.08
CA PRO A 559 -4.82 -18.41 23.92
C PRO A 559 -4.43 -17.73 22.60
N LEU A 560 -4.20 -18.53 21.55
CA LEU A 560 -3.87 -18.03 20.21
C LEU A 560 -4.95 -17.08 19.68
N LYS A 561 -4.55 -15.92 19.14
CA LYS A 561 -5.40 -14.99 18.38
C LYS A 561 -4.87 -14.86 16.96
N GLN A 562 -4.25 -13.74 16.56
CA GLN A 562 -3.77 -13.55 15.18
C GLN A 562 -2.65 -14.51 14.80
N HIS A 563 -1.96 -15.11 15.78
CA HIS A 563 -0.97 -16.16 15.53
C HIS A 563 -1.57 -17.31 14.69
N ARG A 564 -2.81 -17.73 14.94
CA ARG A 564 -3.47 -18.81 14.16
C ARG A 564 -3.77 -18.41 12.71
N GLU A 565 -3.86 -17.11 12.42
CA GLU A 565 -4.09 -16.61 11.07
C GLU A 565 -2.78 -16.55 10.29
N ILE A 566 -1.68 -16.22 10.96
CA ILE A 566 -0.33 -16.15 10.38
C ILE A 566 0.24 -17.56 10.18
N TYR A 567 0.07 -18.43 11.18
CA TYR A 567 0.56 -19.81 11.19
C TYR A 567 -0.61 -20.81 11.32
N PRO A 568 -1.39 -21.03 10.24
CA PRO A 568 -2.63 -21.83 10.30
C PRO A 568 -2.42 -23.31 10.61
N THR A 569 -1.19 -23.81 10.52
CA THR A 569 -0.83 -25.20 10.87
C THR A 569 -0.56 -25.39 12.37
N ILE A 570 -0.44 -24.29 13.12
CA ILE A 570 -0.19 -24.32 14.56
C ILE A 570 -1.54 -24.19 15.27
N GLU A 571 -1.95 -25.25 15.96
CA GLU A 571 -3.24 -25.35 16.63
C GLU A 571 -3.03 -25.68 18.11
N GLU A 572 -3.94 -25.21 18.98
CA GLU A 572 -3.98 -25.64 20.38
C GLU A 572 -4.41 -27.11 20.45
N VAL A 573 -3.56 -27.97 21.02
CA VAL A 573 -3.78 -29.43 21.09
C VAL A 573 -4.16 -29.90 22.49
N ALA A 574 -3.82 -29.14 23.54
CA ALA A 574 -4.15 -29.47 24.93
C ALA A 574 -4.10 -28.24 25.83
N GLN A 575 -4.70 -28.36 27.02
CA GLN A 575 -4.47 -27.44 28.14
C GLN A 575 -3.99 -28.25 29.34
N ILE A 576 -2.95 -27.78 30.01
CA ILE A 576 -2.41 -28.39 31.23
C ILE A 576 -2.42 -27.36 32.36
N GLU A 577 -2.56 -27.83 33.60
CA GLU A 577 -2.50 -26.94 34.76
C GLU A 577 -1.04 -26.80 35.23
N VAL A 578 -0.52 -25.57 35.30
CA VAL A 578 0.86 -25.29 35.71
C VAL A 578 0.91 -24.35 36.91
N PRO A 579 1.93 -24.47 37.79
CA PRO A 579 2.15 -23.49 38.85
C PRO A 579 2.46 -22.11 38.26
N LEU A 580 1.78 -21.10 38.77
CA LEU A 580 1.96 -19.70 38.41
C LEU A 580 2.69 -18.98 39.56
N LYS A 581 3.75 -18.23 39.25
CA LYS A 581 4.49 -17.44 40.24
C LYS A 581 4.83 -16.05 39.69
N THR A 582 4.92 -15.07 40.59
CA THR A 582 5.69 -13.85 40.27
C THR A 582 7.18 -14.17 40.35
N LEU A 583 8.00 -13.52 39.52
CA LEU A 583 9.45 -13.72 39.55
C LEU A 583 10.02 -13.35 40.92
N ASP A 584 9.51 -12.27 41.51
CA ASP A 584 9.90 -11.83 42.85
C ASP A 584 9.64 -12.91 43.92
N THR A 585 8.44 -13.53 43.91
CA THR A 585 8.13 -14.67 44.80
C THR A 585 9.07 -15.84 44.56
N LEU A 586 9.34 -16.18 43.29
CA LEU A 586 10.18 -17.33 42.96
C LEU A 586 11.60 -17.15 43.50
N LEU A 587 12.21 -15.97 43.32
CA LEU A 587 13.56 -15.70 43.84
C LEU A 587 13.61 -15.77 45.37
N GLU A 588 12.57 -15.29 46.06
CA GLU A 588 12.44 -15.42 47.53
C GLU A 588 12.37 -16.89 47.97
N GLU A 589 11.60 -17.73 47.28
CA GLU A 589 11.47 -19.16 47.61
C GLU A 589 12.75 -19.96 47.35
N LEU A 590 13.53 -19.58 46.33
CA LEU A 590 14.81 -20.19 46.01
C LEU A 590 15.95 -19.70 46.93
N ASP A 591 15.69 -18.76 47.84
CA ASP A 591 16.71 -18.05 48.62
C ASP A 591 17.80 -17.44 47.71
N CYS A 592 17.39 -16.93 46.54
CA CYS A 592 18.27 -16.43 45.50
C CYS A 592 18.34 -14.90 45.54
N ASN A 593 19.54 -14.35 45.66
CA ASN A 593 19.73 -12.90 45.69
C ASN A 593 19.58 -12.28 44.27
N PRO A 594 18.58 -11.41 44.02
CA PRO A 594 18.35 -10.80 42.70
C PRO A 594 19.55 -10.02 42.16
N SER A 595 20.42 -9.47 43.03
CA SER A 595 21.58 -8.69 42.60
C SER A 595 22.64 -9.51 41.84
N LEU A 596 22.54 -10.84 41.89
CA LEU A 596 23.40 -11.75 41.11
C LEU A 596 23.11 -11.68 39.61
N PHE A 597 21.92 -11.21 39.22
CA PHE A 597 21.48 -11.14 37.84
C PHE A 597 21.49 -9.69 37.36
N ASN A 598 21.88 -9.46 36.10
CA ASN A 598 21.61 -8.22 35.37
C ASN A 598 20.97 -8.43 34.00
N ILE A 599 20.89 -9.67 33.54
CA ILE A 599 20.25 -10.00 32.28
C ILE A 599 18.94 -10.72 32.60
N LEU A 600 17.88 -10.28 31.94
CA LEU A 600 16.58 -10.93 31.96
C LEU A 600 16.24 -11.31 30.51
N ASN A 601 16.14 -12.61 30.22
CA ASN A 601 15.68 -13.12 28.94
C ASN A 601 14.23 -13.61 29.11
N ILE A 602 13.31 -13.16 28.27
CA ILE A 602 11.89 -13.52 28.35
C ILE A 602 11.42 -13.96 26.97
N ASP A 603 11.05 -15.23 26.84
CA ASP A 603 10.56 -15.84 25.61
C ASP A 603 9.33 -16.73 25.95
N ILE A 604 8.17 -16.10 26.18
CA ILE A 604 6.97 -16.78 26.72
C ILE A 604 5.68 -16.47 25.95
N GLN A 605 5.81 -16.13 24.67
CA GLN A 605 4.74 -16.09 23.70
C GLN A 605 3.48 -15.34 24.16
N GLY A 606 3.56 -14.02 24.28
CA GLY A 606 2.45 -13.11 24.56
C GLY A 606 2.24 -12.75 26.04
N ALA A 607 2.82 -13.51 26.97
CA ALA A 607 2.70 -13.27 28.41
C ALA A 607 3.81 -12.35 28.99
N GLU A 608 4.59 -11.70 28.13
CA GLU A 608 5.79 -10.92 28.47
C GLU A 608 5.49 -9.83 29.50
N LEU A 609 4.46 -9.03 29.26
CA LEU A 609 4.06 -7.95 30.17
C LEU A 609 3.61 -8.49 31.53
N LEU A 610 2.97 -9.66 31.57
CA LEU A 610 2.57 -10.29 32.83
C LEU A 610 3.80 -10.71 33.63
N ALA A 611 4.81 -11.29 32.97
CA ALA A 611 6.06 -11.67 33.64
C ALA A 611 6.82 -10.44 34.16
N LEU A 612 6.90 -9.37 33.37
CA LEU A 612 7.49 -8.10 33.78
C LEU A 612 6.77 -7.47 35.00
N GLN A 613 5.44 -7.51 35.02
CA GLN A 613 4.64 -7.08 36.18
C GLN A 613 4.87 -7.93 37.43
N GLY A 614 5.29 -9.19 37.27
CA GLY A 614 5.69 -10.09 38.35
C GLY A 614 7.15 -9.91 38.81
N ALA A 615 7.92 -9.02 38.19
CA ALA A 615 9.36 -8.86 38.39
C ALA A 615 9.75 -7.49 38.96
N ILE A 616 8.82 -6.74 39.56
CA ILE A 616 9.03 -5.33 39.93
C ILE A 616 10.28 -5.13 40.81
N LYS A 617 10.48 -5.95 41.84
CA LYS A 617 11.68 -5.85 42.70
C LYS A 617 12.92 -6.30 41.94
N THR A 618 12.79 -7.38 41.17
CA THR A 618 13.87 -7.96 40.38
C THR A 618 14.42 -6.98 39.35
N LEU A 619 13.53 -6.23 38.67
CA LEU A 619 13.90 -5.25 37.65
C LEU A 619 14.92 -4.24 38.16
N ALA A 620 14.89 -3.86 39.44
CA ALA A 620 15.85 -2.93 40.03
C ALA A 620 17.32 -3.41 39.94
N CYS A 621 17.56 -4.71 39.78
CA CYS A 621 18.88 -5.29 39.60
C CYS A 621 19.24 -5.55 38.12
N ILE A 622 18.27 -5.47 37.21
CA ILE A 622 18.45 -5.78 35.79
C ILE A 622 19.01 -4.56 35.03
N GLU A 623 19.97 -4.81 34.14
CA GLU A 623 20.57 -3.82 33.24
C GLU A 623 20.13 -4.01 31.79
N ALA A 624 19.83 -5.25 31.39
CA ALA A 624 19.37 -5.59 30.04
C ALA A 624 18.21 -6.59 30.08
N ILE A 625 17.21 -6.37 29.23
CA ILE A 625 16.06 -7.27 29.03
C ILE A 625 15.99 -7.61 27.56
N ASN A 626 16.21 -8.88 27.21
CA ASN A 626 15.89 -9.41 25.88
C ASN A 626 14.50 -10.06 25.94
N ILE A 627 13.63 -9.70 25.01
CA ILE A 627 12.21 -10.06 25.09
C ILE A 627 11.55 -10.11 23.72
N GLU A 628 10.67 -11.08 23.52
CA GLU A 628 9.79 -11.10 22.35
C GLU A 628 8.77 -9.94 22.41
N VAL A 629 8.49 -9.29 21.29
CA VAL A 629 7.55 -8.19 21.18
C VAL A 629 6.59 -8.38 20.02
N SER A 630 5.35 -7.92 20.20
CA SER A 630 4.30 -8.03 19.21
C SER A 630 3.79 -6.65 18.77
N TYR A 631 3.58 -6.48 17.46
CA TYR A 631 2.97 -5.29 16.83
C TYR A 631 1.47 -5.47 16.59
N VAL A 632 1.00 -6.71 16.69
CA VAL A 632 -0.41 -7.10 16.63
C VAL A 632 -0.76 -7.97 17.83
N GLU A 633 -2.06 -8.17 18.10
CA GLU A 633 -2.48 -9.07 19.18
C GLU A 633 -2.38 -10.54 18.72
N LEU A 634 -1.15 -11.09 18.75
CA LEU A 634 -0.86 -12.48 18.37
C LEU A 634 -1.57 -13.49 19.27
N TYR A 635 -1.55 -13.24 20.56
CA TYR A 635 -2.22 -14.01 21.62
C TYR A 635 -3.29 -13.13 22.26
N ALA A 636 -4.45 -13.69 22.60
CA ALA A 636 -5.56 -12.91 23.14
C ALA A 636 -5.20 -12.33 24.51
N GLY A 637 -5.27 -11.01 24.63
CA GLY A 637 -4.80 -10.29 25.82
C GLY A 637 -3.27 -10.17 25.94
N GLY A 638 -2.54 -10.56 24.89
CA GLY A 638 -1.10 -10.34 24.79
C GLY A 638 -0.78 -8.87 24.59
N ALA A 639 0.33 -8.42 25.16
CA ALA A 639 0.71 -7.03 25.14
C ALA A 639 1.30 -6.63 23.78
N PHE A 640 0.99 -5.40 23.36
CA PHE A 640 1.70 -4.78 22.25
C PHE A 640 3.05 -4.23 22.72
N VAL A 641 4.00 -4.09 21.79
CA VAL A 641 5.32 -3.51 22.05
C VAL A 641 5.25 -2.15 22.76
N TRP A 642 4.30 -1.29 22.39
CA TRP A 642 4.13 0.02 23.01
C TRP A 642 3.64 -0.05 24.46
N GLU A 643 2.97 -1.13 24.86
CA GLU A 643 2.58 -1.36 26.26
C GLU A 643 3.78 -1.81 27.09
N ILE A 644 4.67 -2.62 26.49
CA ILE A 644 5.94 -3.02 27.07
C ILE A 644 6.86 -1.79 27.23
N ASP A 645 7.02 -0.97 26.18
CA ASP A 645 7.75 0.29 26.23
C ASP A 645 7.25 1.16 27.40
N ARG A 646 5.93 1.44 27.44
CA ARG A 646 5.32 2.27 28.47
C ARG A 646 5.55 1.72 29.88
N PHE A 647 5.55 0.39 30.04
CA PHE A 647 5.82 -0.23 31.33
C PHE A 647 7.30 -0.09 31.71
N LEU A 648 8.22 -0.45 30.82
CA LEU A 648 9.65 -0.47 31.06
C LEU A 648 10.27 0.93 31.20
N GLU A 649 9.73 1.94 30.50
CA GLU A 649 10.10 3.36 30.66
C GLU A 649 9.94 3.81 32.12
N GLN A 650 8.91 3.35 32.84
CA GLN A 650 8.67 3.68 34.26
C GLN A 650 9.76 3.13 35.19
N TYR A 651 10.52 2.14 34.72
CA TYR A 651 11.61 1.50 35.46
C TYR A 651 12.99 1.91 34.91
N GLY A 652 13.05 2.93 34.04
CA GLY A 652 14.29 3.49 33.51
C GLY A 652 14.95 2.64 32.43
N PHE A 653 14.17 1.86 31.68
CA PHE A 653 14.64 1.14 30.50
C PHE A 653 14.22 1.84 29.22
N GLU A 654 15.06 1.76 28.20
CA GLU A 654 14.78 2.19 26.84
C GLU A 654 15.00 1.03 25.86
N ARG A 655 14.18 0.94 24.82
CA ARG A 655 14.36 -0.01 23.73
C ARG A 655 15.49 0.49 22.83
N VAL A 656 16.52 -0.34 22.63
CA VAL A 656 17.74 0.04 21.89
C VAL A 656 17.97 -0.76 20.61
N ALA A 657 17.27 -1.89 20.45
CA ALA A 657 17.33 -2.71 19.25
C ALA A 657 16.03 -3.49 19.08
N THR A 658 15.65 -3.72 17.82
CA THR A 658 14.54 -4.62 17.44
C THR A 658 14.81 -5.30 16.11
N THR A 659 14.32 -6.53 15.96
CA THR A 659 14.33 -7.26 14.68
C THR A 659 13.02 -8.02 14.49
N SER A 660 12.49 -8.07 13.27
CA SER A 660 11.31 -8.86 12.88
C SER A 660 11.69 -9.84 11.77
N PRO A 661 12.45 -10.91 12.10
CA PRO A 661 13.19 -11.70 11.12
C PRO A 661 12.29 -12.55 10.23
N LEU A 662 11.17 -13.04 10.75
CA LEU A 662 10.32 -14.01 10.06
C LEU A 662 8.96 -13.43 9.62
N HIS A 663 8.47 -12.40 10.30
CA HIS A 663 7.17 -11.79 10.01
C HIS A 663 7.09 -10.38 10.59
N PRO A 664 6.45 -9.39 9.93
CA PRO A 664 6.40 -8.00 10.40
C PRO A 664 5.59 -7.81 11.70
N SER A 665 4.77 -8.79 12.07
CA SER A 665 3.85 -8.70 13.22
C SER A 665 4.48 -8.92 14.59
N TRP A 666 5.69 -9.46 14.65
CA TRP A 666 6.38 -9.78 15.89
C TRP A 666 7.90 -9.77 15.70
N GLY A 667 8.65 -9.94 16.77
CA GLY A 667 10.09 -10.02 16.72
C GLY A 667 10.72 -9.91 18.10
N ASP A 668 12.02 -9.65 18.14
CA ASP A 668 12.75 -9.48 19.39
C ASP A 668 13.02 -8.00 19.66
N ALA A 669 13.14 -7.67 20.94
CA ALA A 669 13.58 -6.38 21.40
C ALA A 669 14.61 -6.51 22.52
N LEU A 670 15.63 -5.66 22.46
CA LEU A 670 16.53 -5.44 23.59
C LEU A 670 16.20 -4.11 24.26
N TYR A 671 15.94 -4.17 25.57
CA TYR A 671 15.81 -3.00 26.44
C TYR A 671 17.02 -2.88 27.35
N VAL A 672 17.51 -1.66 27.50
CA VAL A 672 18.68 -1.36 28.34
C VAL A 672 18.34 -0.29 29.36
N ARG A 673 18.83 -0.45 30.59
CA ARG A 673 18.69 0.54 31.65
C ARG A 673 19.47 1.82 31.32
N CYS A 674 18.78 2.95 31.24
CA CYS A 674 19.36 4.27 30.95
C CYS A 674 20.46 4.62 31.97
N SER A 675 21.56 5.20 31.50
CA SER A 675 22.74 5.52 32.31
C SER A 675 22.48 6.45 33.49
N GLU A 676 21.53 7.40 33.37
CA GLU A 676 21.10 8.30 34.45
C GLU A 676 20.44 7.57 35.64
N SER A 677 19.94 6.35 35.42
CA SER A 677 19.30 5.52 36.46
C SER A 677 20.25 4.49 37.10
N ARG A 678 21.48 4.34 36.58
CA ARG A 678 22.47 3.38 37.10
C ARG A 678 23.22 3.87 38.36
N THR A 679 22.94 5.10 38.80
CA THR A 679 23.68 5.80 39.88
C THR A 679 22.89 5.94 41.19
N ASN A 680 21.66 5.43 41.28
CA ASN A 680 20.84 5.48 42.50
C ASN A 680 20.71 4.14 43.20
#